data_AF-A0A2A5H7C5-F1
#
_entry.id   AF-A0A2A5H7C5-F1
#
_cell.length_a   1.000
_cell.length_b   1.000
_cell.length_c   1.000
_cell.angle_alpha   90.00
_cell.angle_beta   90.00
_cell.angle_gamma   90.00
#
_symmetry.space_group_name_H-M   'P 1'
#
loop_
_entity.id
_entity.type
_entity.pdbx_description
1 polymer ?
#
loop_
_entity_poly.entity_id
_entity_poly.type
_entity_poly.pdbx_seq_one_letter_code
_entity_poly.pdbx_strand_id
1 'polypeptide(L)'
;MHKKKIRIKPQNMKFRTQRSKLPKVALVALPLFALLATDTALAQSTDSIRLEVEDFTHFFDSTPGNSGNAYRTDPGEDVDIEATQDVSGEFNVGWFAPGEFMEYTMLFESGTYAISTRVGSESAGGSIDVKLNGNVVATDNFGSTGGWQNWQTHNIGVMNVDNYGAQTIGVHINHGEFNLNWLNFEKVAGDIRVEAEDYNNFSDSDSSNNGGVYRNDAVDIEASSDVDGGFNVGWTQPGEFLEYNVALAEGSYDLIARVASQVNTGSYRLVLDGTVIGSNTVSTGDWQNWTSQNVGSVTVSGGMHNLRIEVTGPDFNINWVTFVEQAPLDSDGDAISDNVDECPNTPIGTLTNSLGCPVIAGATLHIEAENYDASFDDGAGNDGSRYRDDNVDLEETQDTGNGFNIGWMRPGESLDYNIAVHAGTYEVLIRVASEFGGGSYSISVNGSTLNDTVSATGDWQNWETRSLGNITLSEGHHTLSLNMLSEGMNLNWIELKPVTGPPTIPHDTVTEKELMMTDLSVVESPEAANGVWSFEHLIASMMPQANPTLAQKSAFVLNWLRTWNTDQTVNGFVVDARSRMDTQVINPWIASSPDETALDFSAAPFRLLAIVNRMDLNSIDSNGNVTSAGEGRFVFGVTSAAGFPMSFTVIIEYGLPASSQAELDTWANRWHALGEMDFGVNYNAALAAITEDFAGKNADLSKPNGSSLNQLRTNEIALAGPWELREFLIDPISGNLNQEIVALTPDMSFDNTQDLADFINTNETDILNGIIDLPIDMRAGSSLTPFGFFWQAPNVNNNDARHTVSLNTCSGCHAGETGTSFLHVANRSVGSTASLSGFLTGTSISDPVDSTVTRQFGDLDARRLNLNCLADGNDC
;
A
#
# COMPACT_ATOMS: atom_id res chain seq x y z
N MET A 1 -10.90 -41.34 55.64
CA MET A 1 -9.76 -41.63 56.56
C MET A 1 -8.47 -41.56 55.76
N HIS A 2 -7.38 -40.98 56.29
CA HIS A 2 -6.00 -40.98 55.74
C HIS A 2 -5.79 -40.32 54.34
N LYS A 3 -4.75 -39.49 54.06
CA LYS A 3 -3.65 -38.93 54.88
C LYS A 3 -3.13 -37.57 54.30
N LYS A 4 -3.06 -36.54 55.15
CA LYS A 4 -2.33 -35.24 55.20
C LYS A 4 -1.74 -34.51 53.95
N LYS A 5 -1.96 -33.18 53.94
CA LYS A 5 -1.30 -32.09 53.16
C LYS A 5 0.07 -31.68 53.75
N ILE A 6 1.00 -31.15 52.92
CA ILE A 6 2.01 -30.10 53.24
C ILE A 6 2.18 -29.16 52.01
N ARG A 7 2.59 -27.90 52.21
CA ARG A 7 2.72 -26.81 51.22
C ARG A 7 4.11 -26.14 51.36
N ILE A 8 4.83 -25.83 50.27
CA ILE A 8 6.14 -25.13 50.27
C ILE A 8 6.20 -24.10 49.12
N LYS A 9 6.92 -22.98 49.30
CA LYS A 9 7.21 -21.91 48.31
C LYS A 9 8.69 -21.95 47.85
N PRO A 10 9.07 -21.38 46.68
CA PRO A 10 10.43 -21.43 46.13
C PRO A 10 11.32 -20.22 46.49
N GLN A 11 12.65 -20.37 46.37
CA GLN A 11 13.65 -19.29 46.28
C GLN A 11 14.87 -19.65 45.41
N ASN A 12 15.47 -18.61 44.84
CA ASN A 12 16.58 -18.48 43.86
C ASN A 12 17.90 -19.23 44.12
N MET A 13 18.70 -19.47 43.07
CA MET A 13 20.09 -18.93 42.93
C MET A 13 20.75 -19.12 41.54
N LYS A 14 21.76 -18.28 41.23
CA LYS A 14 22.56 -18.21 39.98
C LYS A 14 23.78 -19.15 39.98
N PHE A 15 24.38 -19.46 38.83
CA PHE A 15 25.81 -19.81 38.69
C PHE A 15 26.45 -19.41 37.33
N ARG A 16 27.79 -19.46 37.25
CA ARG A 16 28.69 -18.91 36.20
C ARG A 16 29.90 -19.84 36.02
N THR A 17 30.39 -20.12 34.81
CA THR A 17 31.63 -20.90 34.56
C THR A 17 32.35 -20.60 33.23
N GLN A 18 33.66 -20.92 33.14
CA GLN A 18 34.57 -20.66 32.00
C GLN A 18 35.14 -21.94 31.34
N ARG A 19 35.63 -21.75 30.09
CA ARG A 19 36.52 -22.54 29.19
C ARG A 19 37.36 -23.75 29.69
N SER A 20 37.55 -24.75 28.80
CA SER A 20 38.79 -25.56 28.65
C SER A 20 38.97 -26.15 27.21
N LYS A 21 40.06 -26.89 26.91
CA LYS A 21 40.69 -27.06 25.56
C LYS A 21 40.91 -28.53 25.04
N LEU A 22 41.20 -28.67 23.72
CA LEU A 22 42.02 -29.70 22.97
C LEU A 22 41.43 -31.12 22.69
N PRO A 23 41.95 -31.96 21.72
CA PRO A 23 43.03 -31.82 20.70
C PRO A 23 42.72 -32.34 19.24
N LYS A 24 43.75 -32.43 18.35
CA LYS A 24 43.75 -32.78 16.89
C LYS A 24 44.05 -34.26 16.53
N VAL A 25 43.63 -34.73 15.33
CA VAL A 25 44.28 -35.77 14.47
C VAL A 25 44.07 -35.42 12.96
N ALA A 26 44.89 -35.94 12.03
CA ALA A 26 45.03 -35.55 10.60
C ALA A 26 45.25 -36.81 9.70
N LEU A 27 45.20 -36.88 8.35
CA LEU A 27 45.05 -35.95 7.19
C LEU A 27 44.68 -36.81 5.91
N VAL A 28 44.69 -36.23 4.68
CA VAL A 28 44.79 -36.86 3.32
C VAL A 28 43.43 -37.29 2.68
N ALA A 29 43.01 -36.88 1.46
CA ALA A 29 43.59 -36.05 0.37
C ALA A 29 42.54 -35.21 -0.41
N LEU A 30 43.02 -34.19 -1.15
CA LEU A 30 42.35 -33.36 -2.20
C LEU A 30 42.78 -33.87 -3.61
N PRO A 31 42.02 -33.65 -4.72
CA PRO A 31 41.80 -32.35 -5.43
C PRO A 31 40.34 -32.14 -5.96
N LEU A 32 39.89 -31.04 -6.60
CA LEU A 32 40.26 -29.60 -6.77
C LEU A 32 39.08 -28.89 -7.52
N PHE A 33 38.96 -27.56 -7.41
CA PHE A 33 37.93 -26.65 -8.01
C PHE A 33 36.52 -26.70 -7.37
N ALA A 34 35.79 -25.60 -7.16
CA ALA A 34 36.09 -24.17 -7.42
C ALA A 34 35.72 -23.28 -6.19
N LEU A 35 36.05 -21.99 -6.29
CA LEU A 35 36.01 -21.00 -5.21
C LEU A 35 34.59 -20.42 -5.01
N LEU A 36 34.16 -20.25 -3.77
CA LEU A 36 33.02 -19.41 -3.37
C LEU A 36 33.43 -18.58 -2.15
N ALA A 37 33.77 -17.31 -2.39
CA ALA A 37 33.33 -16.20 -1.55
C ALA A 37 31.87 -15.88 -1.98
N THR A 38 30.99 -15.29 -1.18
CA THR A 38 31.20 -14.10 -0.35
C THR A 38 30.44 -14.11 0.98
N ASP A 39 31.08 -13.44 1.94
CA ASP A 39 30.59 -12.45 2.91
C ASP A 39 29.29 -12.61 3.70
N THR A 40 29.49 -12.69 5.02
CA THR A 40 28.61 -12.09 6.02
C THR A 40 29.04 -10.63 6.26
N ALA A 41 28.48 -9.68 5.50
CA ALA A 41 28.47 -8.28 5.92
C ALA A 41 27.34 -8.08 6.94
N LEU A 42 27.61 -7.34 8.03
CA LEU A 42 26.54 -6.87 8.91
C LEU A 42 25.80 -5.75 8.19
N ALA A 43 24.48 -5.70 8.32
CA ALA A 43 23.70 -4.55 7.89
C ALA A 43 24.19 -3.29 8.62
N GLN A 44 24.79 -2.38 7.85
CA GLN A 44 25.09 -1.01 8.25
C GLN A 44 23.91 -0.18 7.73
N SER A 45 23.21 0.54 8.61
CA SER A 45 22.23 1.54 8.19
C SER A 45 22.97 2.75 7.65
N THR A 46 22.78 3.09 6.39
CA THR A 46 23.43 4.26 5.78
C THR A 46 22.51 4.91 4.75
N ASP A 47 21.87 6.01 5.13
CA ASP A 47 21.25 6.99 4.22
C ASP A 47 22.32 7.76 3.40
N SER A 48 23.47 7.14 3.14
CA SER A 48 24.66 7.74 2.56
C SER A 48 25.44 6.69 1.78
N ILE A 49 25.67 6.96 0.51
CA ILE A 49 26.37 6.08 -0.43
C ILE A 49 27.72 6.70 -0.76
N ARG A 50 28.80 5.95 -0.57
CA ARG A 50 30.18 6.41 -0.74
C ARG A 50 30.83 5.74 -1.94
N LEU A 51 31.49 6.56 -2.76
CA LEU A 51 32.17 6.20 -4.00
C LEU A 51 33.66 6.52 -3.81
N GLU A 52 34.49 5.49 -3.66
CA GLU A 52 35.95 5.63 -3.70
C GLU A 52 36.37 5.74 -5.17
N VAL A 53 37.13 6.77 -5.56
CA VAL A 53 37.28 7.07 -7.00
C VAL A 53 38.18 6.09 -7.75
N GLU A 54 38.97 5.28 -7.05
CA GLU A 54 39.75 4.17 -7.61
C GLU A 54 38.90 2.99 -8.15
N ASP A 55 37.62 2.88 -7.77
CA ASP A 55 36.73 1.76 -8.10
C ASP A 55 35.85 1.99 -9.35
N PHE A 56 36.38 2.70 -10.36
CA PHE A 56 35.68 2.99 -11.61
C PHE A 56 35.37 1.74 -12.46
N THR A 57 34.25 1.77 -13.19
CA THR A 57 33.86 0.73 -14.17
C THR A 57 34.32 1.10 -15.59
N HIS A 58 34.26 2.37 -15.95
CA HIS A 58 34.77 2.91 -17.21
C HIS A 58 35.59 4.18 -16.96
N PHE A 59 36.49 4.52 -17.89
CA PHE A 59 37.33 5.71 -17.78
C PHE A 59 37.85 6.14 -19.16
N PHE A 60 38.30 7.39 -19.24
CA PHE A 60 39.17 7.87 -20.31
C PHE A 60 40.34 8.63 -19.69
N ASP A 61 41.54 8.09 -19.87
CA ASP A 61 42.82 8.74 -19.55
C ASP A 61 43.52 9.12 -20.86
N SER A 62 44.08 10.33 -20.93
CA SER A 62 44.79 10.81 -22.12
C SER A 62 46.29 10.50 -22.10
N THR A 63 46.79 10.00 -20.96
CA THR A 63 48.18 9.70 -20.66
C THR A 63 48.41 8.20 -20.45
N PRO A 64 49.31 7.54 -21.20
CA PRO A 64 49.49 6.09 -21.04
C PRO A 64 50.24 5.69 -19.75
N GLY A 65 49.55 4.93 -18.90
CA GLY A 65 50.08 4.14 -17.79
C GLY A 65 50.12 4.86 -16.44
N ASN A 66 49.57 4.19 -15.42
CA ASN A 66 49.47 4.65 -14.04
C ASN A 66 50.82 5.09 -13.41
N SER A 67 50.97 6.40 -13.25
CA SER A 67 52.10 7.15 -12.66
C SER A 67 52.26 6.95 -11.16
N GLY A 68 51.16 6.71 -10.43
CA GLY A 68 51.18 6.43 -8.99
C GLY A 68 51.58 4.99 -8.66
N ASN A 69 51.28 4.04 -9.57
CA ASN A 69 51.65 2.62 -9.50
C ASN A 69 51.25 1.96 -8.15
N ALA A 70 50.10 2.35 -7.58
CA ALA A 70 49.65 1.85 -6.28
C ALA A 70 48.54 0.77 -6.37
N TYR A 71 47.65 0.89 -7.36
CA TYR A 71 46.47 0.04 -7.57
C TYR A 71 46.15 -0.04 -9.07
N ARG A 72 45.36 -1.03 -9.52
CA ARG A 72 44.95 -1.22 -10.94
C ARG A 72 46.10 -1.01 -11.95
N THR A 73 47.07 -1.92 -11.91
CA THR A 73 48.31 -1.83 -12.71
C THR A 73 48.34 -2.82 -13.88
N ASP A 74 47.18 -3.29 -14.36
CA ASP A 74 47.14 -4.22 -15.49
C ASP A 74 47.35 -3.48 -16.84
N PRO A 75 47.91 -4.13 -17.88
CA PRO A 75 48.24 -3.44 -19.13
C PRO A 75 47.00 -2.91 -19.87
N GLY A 76 46.86 -1.58 -19.92
CA GLY A 76 45.71 -0.88 -20.48
C GLY A 76 44.81 -0.23 -19.42
N GLU A 77 45.10 -0.40 -18.13
CA GLU A 77 44.58 0.47 -17.07
C GLU A 77 45.54 1.65 -16.91
N ASP A 78 45.18 2.77 -17.55
CA ASP A 78 46.07 3.93 -17.66
C ASP A 78 45.90 4.94 -16.51
N VAL A 79 44.78 4.91 -15.76
CA VAL A 79 44.44 5.86 -14.68
C VAL A 79 45.52 5.99 -13.60
N ASP A 80 45.89 7.25 -13.29
CA ASP A 80 46.92 7.62 -12.32
C ASP A 80 46.47 7.48 -10.83
N ILE A 81 46.67 6.30 -10.24
CA ILE A 81 46.28 5.98 -8.85
C ILE A 81 47.49 5.89 -7.89
N GLU A 82 47.50 6.71 -6.83
CA GLU A 82 48.47 6.64 -5.71
C GLU A 82 47.80 6.26 -4.36
N ALA A 83 48.61 5.94 -3.34
CA ALA A 83 48.10 5.66 -2.00
C ALA A 83 47.84 6.97 -1.22
N THR A 84 46.65 7.11 -0.64
CA THR A 84 46.26 8.33 0.07
C THR A 84 46.87 8.45 1.46
N GLN A 85 47.04 9.69 1.94
CA GLN A 85 47.34 10.02 3.34
C GLN A 85 46.10 10.52 4.09
N ASP A 86 44.94 10.58 3.44
CA ASP A 86 43.68 10.86 4.13
C ASP A 86 43.34 9.74 5.12
N VAL A 87 42.56 10.05 6.14
CA VAL A 87 42.08 9.06 7.12
C VAL A 87 40.87 8.25 6.61
N SER A 88 40.33 8.63 5.45
CA SER A 88 39.12 8.10 4.85
C SER A 88 39.38 7.67 3.40
N GLY A 89 40.07 6.53 3.21
CA GLY A 89 40.38 5.94 1.90
C GLY A 89 41.64 5.07 1.97
N GLU A 90 41.88 4.23 0.95
CA GLU A 90 43.17 3.54 0.76
C GLU A 90 44.00 4.16 -0.38
N PHE A 91 43.33 4.63 -1.45
CA PHE A 91 43.98 5.28 -2.58
C PHE A 91 43.37 6.67 -2.86
N ASN A 92 43.95 7.35 -3.85
CA ASN A 92 43.36 8.50 -4.50
C ASN A 92 43.80 8.52 -5.97
N VAL A 93 42.98 9.12 -6.82
CA VAL A 93 43.33 9.38 -8.23
C VAL A 93 43.85 10.81 -8.35
N GLY A 94 44.84 11.04 -9.21
CA GLY A 94 45.49 12.34 -9.37
C GLY A 94 45.95 12.58 -10.81
N TRP A 95 46.87 13.53 -11.00
CA TRP A 95 47.53 13.86 -12.27
C TRP A 95 46.66 14.25 -13.48
N PHE A 96 45.34 14.27 -13.31
CA PHE A 96 44.34 14.51 -14.34
C PHE A 96 44.66 15.62 -15.36
N ALA A 97 44.41 15.32 -16.64
CA ALA A 97 44.32 16.30 -17.72
C ALA A 97 42.85 16.71 -17.99
N PRO A 98 42.61 17.95 -18.49
CA PRO A 98 41.27 18.39 -18.88
C PRO A 98 40.66 17.50 -19.98
N GLY A 99 39.42 17.04 -19.76
CA GLY A 99 38.68 16.16 -20.67
C GLY A 99 38.76 14.67 -20.34
N GLU A 100 39.54 14.28 -19.33
CA GLU A 100 39.53 12.92 -18.77
C GLU A 100 38.26 12.69 -17.94
N PHE A 101 37.90 11.42 -17.75
CA PHE A 101 36.75 11.05 -16.91
C PHE A 101 36.89 9.65 -16.29
N MET A 102 36.14 9.44 -15.22
CA MET A 102 35.88 8.13 -14.61
C MET A 102 34.37 7.97 -14.43
N GLU A 103 33.85 6.78 -14.70
CA GLU A 103 32.43 6.43 -14.61
C GLU A 103 32.23 5.19 -13.73
N TYR A 104 31.11 5.20 -13.01
CA TYR A 104 30.75 4.22 -11.97
C TYR A 104 29.28 3.87 -12.15
N THR A 105 28.94 2.59 -11.98
CA THR A 105 27.54 2.14 -11.98
C THR A 105 27.16 1.77 -10.55
N MET A 106 26.17 2.48 -9.98
CA MET A 106 25.82 2.39 -8.57
C MET A 106 24.31 2.33 -8.37
N LEU A 107 23.84 1.54 -7.41
CA LEU A 107 22.42 1.47 -7.06
C LEU A 107 22.04 2.64 -6.16
N PHE A 108 20.98 3.35 -6.54
CA PHE A 108 20.34 4.39 -5.73
C PHE A 108 18.86 4.04 -5.53
N GLU A 109 18.30 4.42 -4.37
CA GLU A 109 16.86 4.56 -4.23
C GLU A 109 16.39 5.86 -4.88
N SER A 110 15.10 5.98 -5.23
CA SER A 110 14.55 7.27 -5.60
C SER A 110 14.63 8.28 -4.45
N GLY A 111 14.81 9.55 -4.81
CA GLY A 111 14.96 10.69 -3.89
C GLY A 111 16.10 11.63 -4.30
N THR A 112 16.19 12.76 -3.61
CA THR A 112 17.30 13.72 -3.76
C THR A 112 18.50 13.29 -2.91
N TYR A 113 19.71 13.48 -3.42
CA TYR A 113 20.97 13.17 -2.74
C TYR A 113 21.90 14.39 -2.75
N ALA A 114 22.39 14.80 -1.58
CA ALA A 114 23.42 15.82 -1.44
C ALA A 114 24.78 15.24 -1.82
N ILE A 115 25.50 15.93 -2.71
CA ILE A 115 26.77 15.46 -3.27
C ILE A 115 27.93 16.16 -2.57
N SER A 116 28.88 15.37 -2.06
CA SER A 116 30.13 15.85 -1.49
C SER A 116 31.35 15.21 -2.17
N THR A 117 32.42 15.99 -2.36
CA THR A 117 33.70 15.56 -2.94
C THR A 117 34.83 15.71 -1.92
N ARG A 118 35.88 14.90 -2.03
CA ARG A 118 37.07 14.96 -1.18
C ARG A 118 38.33 15.20 -1.99
N VAL A 119 38.84 16.43 -1.95
CA VAL A 119 39.89 16.93 -2.85
C VAL A 119 41.14 17.41 -2.10
N GLY A 120 42.29 17.34 -2.77
CA GLY A 120 43.57 17.87 -2.30
C GLY A 120 44.35 18.55 -3.44
N SER A 121 44.93 19.72 -3.22
CA SER A 121 45.72 20.45 -4.23
C SER A 121 46.78 21.34 -3.56
N GLU A 122 48.02 21.27 -4.07
CA GLU A 122 49.10 22.20 -3.68
C GLU A 122 49.05 23.52 -4.48
N SER A 123 48.51 23.51 -5.70
CA SER A 123 48.61 24.60 -6.66
C SER A 123 47.38 25.54 -6.60
N ALA A 124 46.85 25.96 -7.74
CA ALA A 124 45.71 26.89 -7.81
C ALA A 124 44.37 26.24 -7.47
N GLY A 125 44.27 24.91 -7.49
CA GLY A 125 43.03 24.14 -7.39
C GLY A 125 42.52 23.65 -8.76
N GLY A 126 41.40 22.92 -8.74
CA GLY A 126 40.85 22.22 -9.90
C GLY A 126 39.34 22.42 -10.08
N SER A 127 38.78 21.72 -11.06
CA SER A 127 37.35 21.72 -11.35
C SER A 127 36.91 20.38 -11.94
N ILE A 128 35.76 19.88 -11.48
CA ILE A 128 35.12 18.65 -11.96
C ILE A 128 33.62 18.85 -12.16
N ASP A 129 33.07 18.21 -13.19
CA ASP A 129 31.63 18.00 -13.35
C ASP A 129 31.29 16.60 -12.83
N VAL A 130 30.35 16.53 -11.89
CA VAL A 130 29.67 15.29 -11.51
C VAL A 130 28.42 15.17 -12.37
N LYS A 131 28.27 14.02 -13.01
CA LYS A 131 27.17 13.71 -13.92
C LYS A 131 26.36 12.53 -13.43
N LEU A 132 25.04 12.60 -13.64
CA LEU A 132 24.10 11.50 -13.50
C LEU A 132 23.57 11.15 -14.89
N ASN A 133 23.77 9.91 -15.33
CA ASN A 133 23.33 9.40 -16.63
C ASN A 133 23.72 10.33 -17.80
N GLY A 134 24.97 10.80 -17.79
CA GLY A 134 25.52 11.71 -18.81
C GLY A 134 25.18 13.20 -18.66
N ASN A 135 24.22 13.56 -17.81
CA ASN A 135 23.83 14.96 -17.53
C ASN A 135 24.61 15.54 -16.34
N VAL A 136 25.14 16.76 -16.46
CA VAL A 136 25.83 17.44 -15.35
C VAL A 136 24.82 17.80 -14.26
N VAL A 137 25.00 17.26 -13.06
CA VAL A 137 24.17 17.54 -11.88
C VAL A 137 24.85 18.47 -10.88
N ALA A 138 26.17 18.48 -10.83
CA ALA A 138 26.95 19.40 -10.01
C ALA A 138 28.32 19.71 -10.63
N THR A 139 28.88 20.88 -10.34
CA THR A 139 30.26 21.24 -10.71
C THR A 139 31.00 21.71 -9.46
N ASP A 140 32.06 21.00 -9.07
CA ASP A 140 32.98 21.48 -8.04
C ASP A 140 34.00 22.44 -8.64
N ASN A 141 34.28 23.54 -7.95
CA ASN A 141 35.30 24.52 -8.31
C ASN A 141 36.03 24.94 -7.04
N PHE A 142 37.28 24.53 -6.90
CA PHE A 142 38.01 24.64 -5.64
C PHE A 142 39.40 25.22 -5.82
N GLY A 143 39.96 25.73 -4.71
CA GLY A 143 41.28 26.35 -4.66
C GLY A 143 42.36 25.41 -4.12
N SER A 144 43.52 25.98 -3.81
CA SER A 144 44.57 25.30 -3.05
C SER A 144 44.06 24.82 -1.69
N THR A 145 44.21 23.54 -1.39
CA THR A 145 44.06 23.00 -0.03
C THR A 145 45.36 23.11 0.79
N GLY A 146 46.43 23.61 0.16
CA GLY A 146 47.76 23.76 0.75
C GLY A 146 48.64 22.51 0.64
N GLY A 147 48.30 21.54 -0.20
CA GLY A 147 49.12 20.36 -0.49
C GLY A 147 48.34 19.20 -1.14
N TRP A 148 48.99 18.42 -2.00
CA TRP A 148 48.41 17.25 -2.71
C TRP A 148 47.74 16.21 -1.81
N GLN A 149 48.19 16.14 -0.55
CA GLN A 149 47.72 15.18 0.46
C GLN A 149 47.14 15.92 1.69
N ASN A 150 46.79 17.21 1.54
CA ASN A 150 46.01 17.98 2.51
C ASN A 150 44.57 18.03 2.01
N TRP A 151 43.66 17.38 2.71
CA TRP A 151 42.33 17.06 2.20
C TRP A 151 41.23 17.99 2.71
N GLN A 152 40.37 18.46 1.81
CA GLN A 152 39.17 19.24 2.11
C GLN A 152 37.94 18.53 1.54
N THR A 153 36.81 18.62 2.25
CA THR A 153 35.51 18.13 1.78
C THR A 153 34.70 19.32 1.28
N HIS A 154 34.13 19.19 0.09
CA HIS A 154 33.33 20.20 -0.57
C HIS A 154 31.93 19.65 -0.78
N ASN A 155 30.89 20.43 -0.43
CA ASN A 155 29.50 20.08 -0.71
C ASN A 155 29.10 20.85 -1.97
N ILE A 156 28.79 20.15 -3.06
CA ILE A 156 28.88 20.71 -4.43
C ILE A 156 27.53 20.84 -5.13
N GLY A 157 26.46 20.27 -4.57
CA GLY A 157 25.14 20.28 -5.16
C GLY A 157 24.23 19.21 -4.58
N VAL A 158 23.09 19.02 -5.23
CA VAL A 158 22.23 17.85 -5.09
C VAL A 158 22.04 17.21 -6.46
N MET A 159 21.68 15.93 -6.49
CA MET A 159 21.09 15.27 -7.64
C MET A 159 19.76 14.65 -7.25
N ASN A 160 18.81 14.65 -8.18
CA ASN A 160 17.58 13.87 -8.04
C ASN A 160 17.78 12.53 -8.73
N VAL A 161 17.41 11.46 -8.05
CA VAL A 161 17.26 10.13 -8.64
C VAL A 161 15.77 9.86 -8.66
N ASP A 162 15.15 9.89 -9.84
CA ASP A 162 13.69 9.83 -9.95
C ASP A 162 13.15 8.42 -9.65
N ASN A 163 13.89 7.38 -10.03
CA ASN A 163 13.53 5.97 -9.88
C ASN A 163 14.60 5.17 -9.13
N TYR A 164 14.19 4.21 -8.29
CA TYR A 164 15.12 3.20 -7.74
C TYR A 164 15.79 2.45 -8.89
N GLY A 165 17.12 2.34 -8.89
CA GLY A 165 17.81 1.62 -9.96
C GLY A 165 19.32 1.82 -9.98
N ALA A 166 19.96 1.20 -10.97
CA ALA A 166 21.36 1.43 -11.28
C ALA A 166 21.51 2.75 -12.05
N GLN A 167 22.33 3.65 -11.51
CA GLN A 167 22.62 4.96 -12.07
C GLN A 167 24.09 5.02 -12.51
N THR A 168 24.37 5.70 -13.61
CA THR A 168 25.74 5.97 -14.04
C THR A 168 26.18 7.32 -13.49
N ILE A 169 27.13 7.28 -12.55
CA ILE A 169 27.82 8.46 -12.02
C ILE A 169 29.08 8.69 -12.85
N GLY A 170 29.21 9.87 -13.46
CA GLY A 170 30.40 10.26 -14.21
C GLY A 170 31.12 11.43 -13.59
N VAL A 171 32.41 11.28 -13.28
CA VAL A 171 33.30 12.34 -12.80
C VAL A 171 34.16 12.80 -13.97
N HIS A 172 33.86 13.99 -14.50
CA HIS A 172 34.56 14.58 -15.65
C HIS A 172 35.50 15.70 -15.21
N ILE A 173 36.73 15.71 -15.72
CA ILE A 173 37.76 16.68 -15.32
C ILE A 173 37.71 17.92 -16.22
N ASN A 174 37.27 19.06 -15.66
CA ASN A 174 37.28 20.34 -16.36
C ASN A 174 38.67 21.01 -16.31
N HIS A 175 39.34 20.93 -15.16
CA HIS A 175 40.68 21.47 -14.95
C HIS A 175 41.41 20.65 -13.88
N GLY A 176 42.58 20.10 -14.24
CA GLY A 176 43.44 19.30 -13.37
C GLY A 176 44.17 20.09 -12.27
N GLU A 177 45.33 19.57 -11.87
CA GLU A 177 46.14 20.01 -10.71
C GLU A 177 45.55 19.73 -9.32
N PHE A 178 44.91 18.57 -9.15
CA PHE A 178 44.43 18.09 -7.86
C PHE A 178 44.46 16.55 -7.76
N ASN A 179 44.30 16.05 -6.54
CA ASN A 179 43.98 14.68 -6.21
C ASN A 179 42.53 14.59 -5.72
N LEU A 180 41.84 13.50 -6.04
CA LEU A 180 40.47 13.18 -5.64
C LEU A 180 40.46 11.82 -4.94
N ASN A 181 39.79 11.74 -3.79
CA ASN A 181 39.75 10.56 -2.94
C ASN A 181 38.38 9.85 -3.02
N TRP A 182 37.30 10.59 -2.76
CA TRP A 182 35.94 10.02 -2.80
C TRP A 182 34.89 11.05 -3.17
N LEU A 183 33.75 10.53 -3.64
CA LEU A 183 32.46 11.20 -3.64
C LEU A 183 31.54 10.55 -2.59
N ASN A 184 30.63 11.33 -2.02
CA ASN A 184 29.61 10.84 -1.10
C ASN A 184 28.25 11.43 -1.50
N PHE A 185 27.23 10.58 -1.51
CA PHE A 185 25.86 10.90 -1.87
C PHE A 185 24.97 10.61 -0.66
N GLU A 186 24.60 11.65 0.08
CA GLU A 186 23.78 11.54 1.28
C GLU A 186 22.31 11.81 0.92
N LYS A 187 21.42 10.86 1.22
CA LYS A 187 20.00 10.97 0.86
C LYS A 187 19.37 12.11 1.67
N VAL A 188 18.82 13.08 0.96
CA VAL A 188 18.09 14.22 1.50
C VAL A 188 16.75 13.67 1.98
N ALA A 189 16.56 13.60 3.30
CA ALA A 189 15.29 13.18 3.90
C ALA A 189 14.20 14.23 3.65
N GLY A 190 12.92 13.82 3.62
CA GLY A 190 11.80 14.75 3.43
C GLY A 190 11.69 15.82 4.54
N ASP A 191 12.19 15.52 5.74
CA ASP A 191 12.37 16.51 6.82
C ASP A 191 13.86 16.91 6.93
N ILE A 192 14.19 18.15 6.53
CA ILE A 192 15.56 18.69 6.62
C ILE A 192 15.70 19.58 7.85
N ARG A 193 16.36 19.04 8.88
CA ARG A 193 16.68 19.73 10.14
C ARG A 193 18.06 20.37 10.09
N VAL A 194 18.11 21.66 10.41
CA VAL A 194 19.30 22.51 10.48
C VAL A 194 19.52 22.86 11.95
N GLU A 195 20.54 22.27 12.58
CA GLU A 195 20.96 22.61 13.94
C GLU A 195 21.61 24.00 13.96
N ALA A 196 21.33 24.80 14.99
CA ALA A 196 21.73 26.20 15.05
C ALA A 196 23.25 26.38 15.24
N GLU A 197 23.95 25.39 15.79
CA GLU A 197 25.39 25.39 15.99
C GLU A 197 26.22 25.09 14.72
N ASP A 198 25.58 24.59 13.65
CA ASP A 198 26.25 24.05 12.45
C ASP A 198 26.26 25.02 11.25
N TYR A 199 26.32 26.32 11.52
CA TYR A 199 26.39 27.36 10.49
C TYR A 199 27.71 27.32 9.68
N ASN A 200 27.59 27.69 8.40
CA ASN A 200 28.72 27.86 7.48
C ASN A 200 29.30 29.29 7.55
N ASN A 201 28.46 30.29 7.79
CA ASN A 201 28.82 31.71 7.86
C ASN A 201 27.96 32.41 8.93
N PHE A 202 28.44 33.52 9.49
CA PHE A 202 27.75 34.21 10.59
C PHE A 202 28.14 35.69 10.66
N SER A 203 27.33 36.47 11.40
CA SER A 203 27.72 37.77 11.91
C SER A 203 27.31 37.86 13.37
N ASP A 204 28.30 38.04 14.23
CA ASP A 204 28.14 38.21 15.68
C ASP A 204 28.61 39.62 16.08
N SER A 205 27.98 40.24 17.08
CA SER A 205 28.38 41.56 17.58
C SER A 205 29.45 41.51 18.68
N ASP A 206 29.62 40.37 19.34
CA ASP A 206 30.69 40.10 20.26
C ASP A 206 31.96 39.56 19.56
N SER A 207 33.07 39.54 20.29
CA SER A 207 34.38 39.09 19.77
C SER A 207 34.78 37.68 20.23
N SER A 208 33.88 36.97 20.92
CA SER A 208 34.16 35.70 21.59
C SER A 208 32.88 35.00 22.04
N ASN A 209 32.75 33.72 21.71
CA ASN A 209 31.70 32.83 22.21
C ASN A 209 31.61 32.86 23.75
N ASN A 210 30.55 33.49 24.27
CA ASN A 210 30.24 33.69 25.69
C ASN A 210 29.86 32.39 26.41
N GLY A 211 29.29 31.40 25.70
CA GLY A 211 29.03 30.06 26.23
C GLY A 211 30.28 29.17 26.26
N GLY A 212 31.26 29.46 25.39
CA GLY A 212 32.62 28.92 25.42
C GLY A 212 32.75 27.43 25.08
N VAL A 213 31.77 26.85 24.36
CA VAL A 213 31.74 25.44 23.94
C VAL A 213 31.47 25.27 22.45
N TYR A 214 31.69 24.04 21.96
CA TYR A 214 31.59 23.59 20.57
C TYR A 214 32.60 24.26 19.59
N ARG A 215 32.58 25.59 19.44
CA ARG A 215 33.37 26.34 18.45
C ARG A 215 34.27 27.41 19.06
N ASN A 216 35.33 27.77 18.34
CA ASN A 216 36.37 28.73 18.76
C ASN A 216 36.22 30.11 18.09
N ASP A 217 35.14 30.33 17.34
CA ASP A 217 34.79 31.61 16.73
C ASP A 217 33.94 32.45 17.72
N ALA A 218 33.20 33.46 17.23
CA ALA A 218 32.54 34.43 18.09
C ALA A 218 31.11 34.05 18.49
N VAL A 219 30.46 33.09 17.81
CA VAL A 219 29.04 32.79 18.05
C VAL A 219 28.81 32.18 19.42
N ASP A 220 27.81 32.70 20.12
CA ASP A 220 27.46 32.32 21.48
C ASP A 220 26.72 30.98 21.56
N ILE A 221 27.45 29.91 21.88
CA ILE A 221 26.95 28.53 21.90
C ILE A 221 27.02 27.96 23.32
N GLU A 222 25.91 27.44 23.84
CA GLU A 222 25.86 26.67 25.10
C GLU A 222 25.31 25.25 24.91
N ALA A 223 25.42 24.41 25.95
CA ALA A 223 24.84 23.07 25.93
C ALA A 223 23.33 23.12 26.18
N SER A 224 22.56 22.51 25.28
CA SER A 224 21.10 22.50 25.34
C SER A 224 20.58 21.47 26.35
N SER A 225 19.47 21.79 27.02
CA SER A 225 18.69 20.84 27.83
C SER A 225 17.36 20.44 27.18
N ASP A 226 17.25 20.57 25.85
CA ASP A 226 16.11 20.05 25.09
C ASP A 226 16.10 18.51 25.08
N VAL A 227 15.03 17.92 24.54
CA VAL A 227 14.77 16.48 24.56
C VAL A 227 15.85 15.63 23.88
N ASP A 228 16.52 16.19 22.87
CA ASP A 228 17.60 15.54 22.10
C ASP A 228 19.01 15.82 22.68
N GLY A 229 19.13 16.75 23.63
CA GLY A 229 20.41 17.31 24.06
C GLY A 229 20.97 18.29 23.02
N GLY A 230 22.25 18.13 22.65
CA GLY A 230 22.95 18.97 21.68
C GLY A 230 23.50 20.27 22.26
N PHE A 231 23.75 21.24 21.38
CA PHE A 231 24.01 22.63 21.76
C PHE A 231 22.83 23.51 21.37
N ASN A 232 22.94 24.81 21.62
CA ASN A 232 22.06 25.82 21.06
C ASN A 232 22.83 27.13 20.93
N VAL A 233 22.41 27.99 20.00
CA VAL A 233 22.86 29.39 19.96
C VAL A 233 22.00 30.20 20.92
N GLY A 234 22.63 31.11 21.68
CA GLY A 234 21.98 31.97 22.68
C GLY A 234 22.53 33.40 22.63
N TRP A 235 22.23 34.21 23.66
CA TRP A 235 22.72 35.60 23.86
C TRP A 235 22.50 36.62 22.71
N THR A 236 21.79 36.19 21.66
CA THR A 236 21.51 36.88 20.41
C THR A 236 21.15 38.37 20.52
N GLN A 237 21.68 39.18 19.60
CA GLN A 237 21.45 40.63 19.47
C GLN A 237 20.89 41.03 18.08
N PRO A 238 20.01 42.03 17.98
CA PRO A 238 19.42 42.47 16.70
C PRO A 238 20.46 42.87 15.65
N GLY A 239 20.38 42.24 14.49
CA GLY A 239 21.31 42.43 13.37
C GLY A 239 22.36 41.33 13.22
N GLU A 240 22.45 40.40 14.17
CA GLU A 240 23.24 39.18 14.04
C GLU A 240 22.55 38.16 13.12
N PHE A 241 23.33 37.24 12.56
CA PHE A 241 22.79 36.16 11.75
C PHE A 241 23.66 34.90 11.77
N LEU A 242 23.00 33.78 11.47
CA LEU A 242 23.61 32.47 11.18
C LEU A 242 23.19 32.07 9.76
N GLU A 243 24.10 31.53 8.97
CA GLU A 243 23.90 31.24 7.55
C GLU A 243 24.41 29.85 7.19
N TYR A 244 23.58 29.11 6.43
CA TYR A 244 23.69 27.69 6.17
C TYR A 244 23.47 27.42 4.68
N ASN A 245 24.22 26.47 4.13
CA ASN A 245 23.97 25.87 2.84
C ASN A 245 23.09 24.63 3.04
N VAL A 246 21.83 24.69 2.62
CA VAL A 246 20.86 23.59 2.79
C VAL A 246 20.54 22.95 1.46
N ALA A 247 20.58 21.61 1.41
CA ALA A 247 20.09 20.81 0.30
C ALA A 247 18.58 20.63 0.46
N LEU A 248 17.78 21.02 -0.54
CA LEU A 248 16.34 20.79 -0.57
C LEU A 248 15.94 20.14 -1.89
N ALA A 249 14.99 19.21 -1.86
CA ALA A 249 14.32 18.70 -3.06
C ALA A 249 13.34 19.75 -3.62
N GLU A 250 12.91 19.61 -4.87
CA GLU A 250 11.85 20.47 -5.42
C GLU A 250 10.53 20.16 -4.71
N GLY A 251 9.91 21.17 -4.11
CA GLY A 251 8.72 20.92 -3.30
C GLY A 251 8.25 22.15 -2.52
N SER A 252 7.16 21.96 -1.77
CA SER A 252 6.69 22.92 -0.77
C SER A 252 7.01 22.40 0.62
N TYR A 253 7.38 23.28 1.55
CA TYR A 253 7.84 22.91 2.88
C TYR A 253 7.22 23.80 3.95
N ASP A 254 6.79 23.20 5.06
CA ASP A 254 6.49 23.91 6.30
C ASP A 254 7.78 24.18 7.10
N LEU A 255 7.86 25.35 7.72
CA LEU A 255 9.05 25.83 8.42
C LEU A 255 8.83 25.76 9.93
N ILE A 256 9.52 24.87 10.63
CA ILE A 256 9.40 24.68 12.08
C ILE A 256 10.70 25.07 12.78
N ALA A 257 10.67 26.04 13.70
CA ALA A 257 11.85 26.43 14.49
C ALA A 257 11.68 26.06 15.97
N ARG A 258 12.76 25.58 16.60
CA ARG A 258 12.83 25.18 18.01
C ARG A 258 13.55 26.24 18.83
N VAL A 259 12.83 26.88 19.73
CA VAL A 259 13.27 28.12 20.39
C VAL A 259 12.89 28.18 21.87
N ALA A 260 13.64 28.94 22.64
CA ALA A 260 13.40 29.21 24.06
C ALA A 260 13.78 30.66 24.42
N SER A 261 13.07 31.27 25.38
CA SER A 261 13.50 32.52 26.02
C SER A 261 12.78 32.73 27.35
N GLN A 262 13.55 33.19 28.35
CA GLN A 262 13.01 33.66 29.63
C GLN A 262 12.27 35.00 29.53
N VAL A 263 12.53 35.78 28.48
CA VAL A 263 11.99 37.13 28.27
C VAL A 263 11.18 37.21 26.97
N ASN A 264 10.45 38.30 26.78
CA ASN A 264 9.51 38.46 25.67
C ASN A 264 10.03 39.47 24.63
N THR A 265 11.35 39.45 24.39
CA THR A 265 12.06 40.36 23.48
C THR A 265 12.65 39.67 22.26
N GLY A 266 12.77 38.34 22.29
CA GLY A 266 13.35 37.56 21.21
C GLY A 266 12.48 37.54 19.96
N SER A 267 13.10 37.76 18.81
CA SER A 267 12.46 37.54 17.51
C SER A 267 13.48 37.30 16.40
N TYR A 268 13.08 36.54 15.40
CA TYR A 268 13.91 36.18 14.26
C TYR A 268 13.10 36.15 12.97
N ARG A 269 13.81 36.16 11.84
CA ARG A 269 13.24 35.81 10.53
C ARG A 269 14.12 34.82 9.81
N LEU A 270 13.48 33.98 9.00
CA LEU A 270 14.14 33.04 8.10
C LEU A 270 14.18 33.68 6.71
N VAL A 271 15.35 33.62 6.08
CA VAL A 271 15.62 34.17 4.76
C VAL A 271 16.24 33.06 3.92
N LEU A 272 15.63 32.74 2.77
CA LEU A 272 16.15 31.75 1.83
C LEU A 272 16.51 32.47 0.52
N ASP A 273 17.75 32.33 0.07
CA ASP A 273 18.28 32.98 -1.14
C ASP A 273 18.02 34.49 -1.20
N GLY A 274 18.10 35.15 -0.04
CA GLY A 274 17.83 36.58 0.12
C GLY A 274 16.34 36.98 0.23
N THR A 275 15.41 36.03 0.14
CA THR A 275 13.96 36.24 0.29
C THR A 275 13.48 35.85 1.68
N VAL A 276 12.73 36.72 2.37
CA VAL A 276 12.16 36.39 3.70
C VAL A 276 11.04 35.37 3.54
N ILE A 277 11.20 34.18 4.11
CA ILE A 277 10.25 33.05 4.02
C ILE A 277 9.41 32.86 5.28
N GLY A 278 9.79 33.48 6.40
CA GLY A 278 9.01 33.47 7.63
C GLY A 278 9.61 34.33 8.74
N SER A 279 8.85 34.59 9.81
CA SER A 279 9.34 35.30 11.00
C SER A 279 8.48 35.04 12.23
N ASN A 280 9.09 34.96 13.42
CA ASN A 280 8.35 34.74 14.66
C ASN A 280 8.99 35.45 15.89
N THR A 281 8.25 35.47 16.99
CA THR A 281 8.68 36.00 18.30
C THR A 281 8.79 34.86 19.32
N VAL A 282 9.82 34.90 20.17
CA VAL A 282 10.12 33.87 21.16
C VAL A 282 9.70 34.32 22.56
N SER A 283 9.02 33.43 23.29
CA SER A 283 8.61 33.63 24.69
C SER A 283 8.20 32.28 25.28
N THR A 284 9.04 31.66 26.10
CA THR A 284 8.75 30.36 26.73
C THR A 284 8.87 30.38 28.26
N GLY A 285 9.34 31.48 28.85
CA GLY A 285 9.40 31.71 30.30
C GLY A 285 10.66 31.16 30.99
N ASP A 286 11.53 30.46 30.27
CA ASP A 286 12.85 30.05 30.72
C ASP A 286 13.81 29.91 29.50
N TRP A 287 15.12 30.05 29.73
CA TRP A 287 16.15 29.95 28.68
C TRP A 287 16.27 28.57 28.06
N GLN A 288 15.89 27.54 28.82
CA GLN A 288 16.02 26.14 28.43
C GLN A 288 14.66 25.41 28.48
N ASN A 289 13.55 26.16 28.45
CA ASN A 289 12.21 25.62 28.22
C ASN A 289 11.84 25.79 26.73
N TRP A 290 11.83 24.69 26.00
CA TRP A 290 11.80 24.68 24.54
C TRP A 290 10.38 24.53 23.96
N THR A 291 10.09 25.28 22.90
CA THR A 291 8.88 25.10 22.08
C THR A 291 9.23 25.06 20.60
N SER A 292 8.47 24.29 19.84
CA SER A 292 8.51 24.35 18.37
C SER A 292 7.46 25.36 17.89
N GLN A 293 7.83 26.20 16.91
CA GLN A 293 6.96 27.20 16.30
C GLN A 293 6.91 26.96 14.80
N ASN A 294 5.71 26.89 14.21
CA ASN A 294 5.57 27.08 12.76
C ASN A 294 5.86 28.57 12.44
N VAL A 295 6.72 28.80 11.45
CA VAL A 295 7.29 30.10 11.08
C VAL A 295 6.72 30.59 9.73
N GLY A 296 6.14 29.70 8.95
CA GLY A 296 5.66 29.92 7.58
C GLY A 296 5.76 28.64 6.74
N SER A 297 5.56 28.78 5.44
CA SER A 297 5.86 27.76 4.44
C SER A 297 6.52 28.37 3.20
N VAL A 298 7.23 27.57 2.42
CA VAL A 298 7.96 28.01 1.21
C VAL A 298 7.90 26.93 0.13
N THR A 299 7.77 27.33 -1.13
CA THR A 299 7.98 26.45 -2.29
C THR A 299 9.33 26.76 -2.91
N VAL A 300 10.14 25.73 -3.17
CA VAL A 300 11.50 25.84 -3.73
C VAL A 300 11.66 24.93 -4.94
N SER A 301 12.47 25.36 -5.91
CA SER A 301 13.07 24.47 -6.90
C SER A 301 14.16 23.63 -6.23
N GLY A 302 14.34 22.37 -6.60
CA GLY A 302 15.37 21.51 -6.00
C GLY A 302 16.78 22.07 -6.20
N GLY A 303 17.62 22.00 -5.16
CA GLY A 303 18.95 22.61 -5.22
C GLY A 303 19.65 22.79 -3.87
N MET A 304 20.80 23.45 -3.93
CA MET A 304 21.46 24.04 -2.77
C MET A 304 20.97 25.47 -2.57
N HIS A 305 20.44 25.77 -1.39
CA HIS A 305 19.94 27.09 -1.01
C HIS A 305 20.76 27.69 0.13
N ASN A 306 20.80 29.01 0.20
CA ASN A 306 21.37 29.75 1.31
C ASN A 306 20.25 30.11 2.30
N LEU A 307 20.12 29.34 3.39
CA LEU A 307 19.27 29.68 4.52
C LEU A 307 20.03 30.62 5.46
N ARG A 308 19.41 31.73 5.85
CA ARG A 308 19.87 32.59 6.92
C ARG A 308 18.80 32.78 7.99
N ILE A 309 19.20 32.60 9.24
CA ILE A 309 18.45 32.97 10.44
C ILE A 309 18.93 34.36 10.85
N GLU A 310 18.08 35.39 10.69
CA GLU A 310 18.42 36.77 11.06
C GLU A 310 17.75 37.17 12.38
N VAL A 311 18.55 37.60 13.35
CA VAL A 311 18.11 38.06 14.67
C VAL A 311 17.50 39.46 14.54
N THR A 312 16.25 39.61 14.97
CA THR A 312 15.49 40.87 14.88
C THR A 312 15.11 41.45 16.25
N GLY A 313 15.15 40.64 17.30
CA GLY A 313 14.92 41.01 18.70
C GLY A 313 15.87 40.20 19.61
N PRO A 314 16.45 40.80 20.67
CA PRO A 314 17.50 40.19 21.47
C PRO A 314 16.98 39.09 22.38
N ASP A 315 17.90 38.39 23.04
CA ASP A 315 17.63 37.64 24.26
C ASP A 315 16.73 36.41 24.02
N PHE A 316 17.10 35.54 23.07
CA PHE A 316 16.54 34.19 22.94
C PHE A 316 17.59 33.15 22.54
N ASN A 317 17.22 31.88 22.78
CA ASN A 317 17.97 30.70 22.37
C ASN A 317 17.24 30.00 21.20
N ILE A 318 18.00 29.48 20.23
CA ILE A 318 17.52 28.67 19.12
C ILE A 318 18.33 27.38 19.03
N ASN A 319 17.61 26.26 18.93
CA ASN A 319 18.16 24.91 18.83
C ASN A 319 18.26 24.50 17.35
N TRP A 320 17.16 24.57 16.60
CA TRP A 320 17.14 24.18 15.18
C TRP A 320 16.01 24.82 14.38
N VAL A 321 16.10 24.69 13.06
CA VAL A 321 15.04 24.96 12.07
C VAL A 321 14.88 23.72 11.18
N THR A 322 13.65 23.23 11.01
CA THR A 322 13.32 22.10 10.13
C THR A 322 12.43 22.57 8.98
N PHE A 323 12.78 22.18 7.75
CA PHE A 323 11.88 22.15 6.61
C PHE A 323 11.16 20.80 6.63
N VAL A 324 9.83 20.80 6.67
CA VAL A 324 8.98 19.61 6.65
C VAL A 324 8.30 19.57 5.29
N GLU A 325 8.61 18.58 4.46
CA GLU A 325 8.06 18.48 3.10
C GLU A 325 6.52 18.32 3.12
N GLN A 326 5.86 19.10 2.27
CA GLN A 326 4.45 18.95 1.95
C GLN A 326 4.35 17.99 0.76
N ALA A 327 3.57 16.92 0.91
CA ALA A 327 3.27 16.03 -0.20
C ALA A 327 2.73 16.81 -1.42
N PRO A 328 3.04 16.38 -2.67
CA PRO A 328 2.42 16.92 -3.87
C PRO A 328 0.89 16.95 -3.74
N LEU A 329 0.25 17.90 -4.43
CA LEU A 329 -1.22 17.93 -4.43
C LEU A 329 -1.74 16.71 -5.20
N ASP A 330 -2.30 15.79 -4.43
CA ASP A 330 -3.03 14.61 -4.85
C ASP A 330 -4.49 14.87 -4.41
N SER A 331 -5.31 15.34 -5.35
CA SER A 331 -6.65 15.87 -5.07
C SER A 331 -7.70 14.79 -4.81
N ASP A 332 -7.51 13.56 -5.30
CA ASP A 332 -8.42 12.45 -5.09
C ASP A 332 -7.89 11.39 -4.12
N GLY A 333 -6.57 11.33 -3.91
CA GLY A 333 -5.85 10.55 -2.91
C GLY A 333 -5.36 9.19 -3.41
N ASP A 334 -5.23 8.98 -4.72
CA ASP A 334 -4.84 7.70 -5.32
C ASP A 334 -3.32 7.41 -5.31
N ALA A 335 -2.54 8.33 -4.73
CA ALA A 335 -1.07 8.37 -4.67
C ALA A 335 -0.35 8.76 -5.98
N ILE A 336 -1.08 9.22 -6.99
CA ILE A 336 -0.57 9.86 -8.21
C ILE A 336 -0.90 11.37 -8.12
N SER A 337 0.07 12.24 -8.38
CA SER A 337 -0.13 13.68 -8.18
C SER A 337 -0.86 14.34 -9.36
N ASP A 338 -1.65 15.40 -9.08
CA ASP A 338 -2.54 16.12 -10.02
C ASP A 338 -1.89 16.57 -11.36
N ASN A 339 -0.55 16.61 -11.42
CA ASN A 339 0.23 17.02 -12.58
C ASN A 339 0.63 15.88 -13.53
N VAL A 340 0.47 14.62 -13.11
CA VAL A 340 0.74 13.40 -13.90
C VAL A 340 -0.47 12.46 -13.98
N ASP A 341 -1.49 12.68 -13.15
CA ASP A 341 -2.79 12.00 -13.22
C ASP A 341 -3.58 12.37 -14.51
N GLU A 342 -3.91 11.36 -15.31
CA GLU A 342 -4.80 11.46 -16.49
C GLU A 342 -6.25 11.02 -16.20
N CYS A 343 -6.49 10.41 -15.03
CA CYS A 343 -7.76 9.84 -14.60
C CYS A 343 -8.30 10.49 -13.30
N PRO A 344 -8.46 11.82 -13.25
CA PRO A 344 -8.83 12.52 -12.03
C PRO A 344 -10.16 12.07 -11.45
N ASN A 345 -10.20 11.99 -10.11
CA ASN A 345 -11.21 11.38 -9.25
C ASN A 345 -11.14 9.84 -9.20
N THR A 346 -9.96 9.26 -9.37
CA THR A 346 -9.72 7.85 -9.05
C THR A 346 -9.85 7.62 -7.54
N PRO A 347 -10.49 6.53 -7.07
CA PRO A 347 -10.67 6.33 -5.65
C PRO A 347 -9.37 5.99 -4.92
N ILE A 348 -9.12 6.65 -3.78
CA ILE A 348 -8.09 6.26 -2.78
C ILE A 348 -8.08 4.75 -2.57
N GLY A 349 -6.91 4.15 -2.76
CA GLY A 349 -6.69 2.71 -2.58
C GLY A 349 -7.08 1.84 -3.78
N THR A 350 -7.55 2.43 -4.88
CA THR A 350 -7.62 1.73 -6.18
C THR A 350 -6.20 1.40 -6.62
N LEU A 351 -5.97 0.20 -7.15
CA LEU A 351 -4.73 -0.09 -7.86
C LEU A 351 -4.71 0.69 -9.17
N THR A 352 -3.80 1.65 -9.28
CA THR A 352 -3.65 2.53 -10.45
C THR A 352 -2.41 2.20 -11.26
N ASN A 353 -2.41 2.56 -12.54
CA ASN A 353 -1.18 2.63 -13.32
C ASN A 353 -0.43 3.96 -13.02
N SER A 354 0.70 4.18 -13.68
CA SER A 354 1.52 5.40 -13.55
C SER A 354 0.83 6.71 -14.00
N LEU A 355 -0.42 6.65 -14.47
CA LEU A 355 -1.22 7.78 -14.95
C LEU A 355 -2.49 8.01 -14.10
N GLY A 356 -2.57 7.44 -12.89
CA GLY A 356 -3.76 7.55 -12.02
C GLY A 356 -4.97 6.72 -12.48
N CYS A 357 -4.82 5.91 -13.54
CA CYS A 357 -5.95 5.18 -14.11
C CYS A 357 -6.15 3.80 -13.47
N PRO A 358 -7.39 3.41 -13.10
CA PRO A 358 -7.68 2.12 -12.48
C PRO A 358 -7.23 0.91 -13.32
N VAL A 359 -6.46 0.01 -12.70
CA VAL A 359 -6.10 -1.29 -13.28
C VAL A 359 -7.29 -2.24 -13.14
N ILE A 360 -7.89 -2.62 -14.27
CA ILE A 360 -9.05 -3.51 -14.30
C ILE A 360 -8.59 -4.96 -14.05
N ALA A 361 -9.10 -5.58 -12.99
CA ALA A 361 -8.87 -7.00 -12.71
C ALA A 361 -9.35 -7.88 -13.88
N GLY A 362 -8.49 -8.78 -14.36
CA GLY A 362 -8.80 -9.66 -15.50
C GLY A 362 -8.66 -9.02 -16.89
N ALA A 363 -8.28 -7.75 -17.01
CA ALA A 363 -7.92 -7.15 -18.30
C ALA A 363 -6.47 -7.49 -18.71
N THR A 364 -6.24 -7.62 -20.03
CA THR A 364 -4.87 -7.63 -20.58
C THR A 364 -4.23 -6.26 -20.38
N LEU A 365 -3.10 -6.22 -19.69
CA LEU A 365 -2.25 -5.03 -19.67
C LEU A 365 -1.44 -5.00 -20.97
N HIS A 366 -1.59 -3.95 -21.75
CA HIS A 366 -0.87 -3.70 -23.00
C HIS A 366 0.19 -2.63 -22.76
N ILE A 367 1.43 -2.88 -23.18
CA ILE A 367 2.60 -2.06 -22.95
C ILE A 367 3.26 -1.80 -24.31
N GLU A 368 3.07 -0.60 -24.86
CA GLU A 368 3.77 -0.17 -26.07
C GLU A 368 5.27 -0.09 -25.80
N ALA A 369 6.11 -0.53 -26.74
CA ALA A 369 7.54 -0.68 -26.49
C ALA A 369 8.23 0.67 -26.23
N GLU A 370 7.78 1.74 -26.88
CA GLU A 370 8.28 3.11 -26.71
C GLU A 370 7.92 3.78 -25.36
N ASN A 371 7.00 3.18 -24.59
CA ASN A 371 6.52 3.67 -23.29
C ASN A 371 7.30 3.08 -22.10
N TYR A 372 8.61 2.88 -22.26
CA TYR A 372 9.48 2.49 -21.14
C TYR A 372 9.72 3.67 -20.19
N ASP A 373 9.89 3.34 -18.90
CA ASP A 373 10.15 4.26 -17.80
C ASP A 373 11.65 4.52 -17.62
N ALA A 374 12.47 3.50 -17.87
CA ALA A 374 13.93 3.60 -17.89
C ALA A 374 14.54 2.67 -18.95
N SER A 375 15.78 2.96 -19.36
CA SER A 375 16.50 2.19 -20.37
C SER A 375 18.01 2.24 -20.14
N PHE A 376 18.71 1.19 -20.57
CA PHE A 376 20.16 1.18 -20.74
C PHE A 376 20.48 0.89 -22.21
N ASP A 377 21.19 1.82 -22.84
CA ASP A 377 21.52 1.81 -24.27
C ASP A 377 23.01 2.21 -24.42
N ASP A 378 23.82 1.43 -25.15
CA ASP A 378 25.25 1.71 -25.38
C ASP A 378 25.53 2.41 -26.73
N GLY A 379 24.47 2.65 -27.50
CA GLY A 379 24.41 3.55 -28.63
C GLY A 379 24.55 5.02 -28.26
N ALA A 380 24.77 5.85 -29.29
CA ALA A 380 24.93 7.29 -29.13
C ALA A 380 23.94 8.00 -30.06
N GLY A 381 22.78 8.34 -29.51
CA GLY A 381 21.64 8.93 -30.21
C GLY A 381 20.76 7.91 -30.94
N ASN A 382 19.47 8.23 -30.97
CA ASN A 382 18.40 7.48 -31.62
C ASN A 382 18.52 7.53 -33.18
N ASP A 383 18.96 6.43 -33.79
CA ASP A 383 19.21 6.26 -35.24
C ASP A 383 17.94 6.44 -36.10
N GLY A 384 16.74 6.27 -35.53
CA GLY A 384 15.45 6.58 -36.15
C GLY A 384 14.97 8.04 -35.96
N SER A 385 15.55 8.74 -34.98
CA SER A 385 15.43 10.18 -34.71
C SER A 385 13.99 10.69 -34.48
N ARG A 386 13.18 9.98 -33.69
CA ARG A 386 11.79 10.35 -33.40
C ARG A 386 11.31 9.97 -31.99
N TYR A 387 10.20 10.60 -31.60
CA TYR A 387 9.40 10.40 -30.40
C TYR A 387 10.06 10.83 -29.08
N ARG A 388 11.27 10.36 -28.77
CA ARG A 388 12.02 10.70 -27.55
C ARG A 388 13.42 11.25 -27.88
N ASP A 389 13.97 12.06 -26.97
CA ASP A 389 15.28 12.72 -27.08
C ASP A 389 16.41 11.91 -26.38
N ASP A 390 16.13 10.67 -25.98
CA ASP A 390 17.07 9.71 -25.39
C ASP A 390 17.78 8.87 -26.47
N ASN A 391 18.62 7.92 -26.06
CA ASN A 391 19.44 7.12 -26.97
C ASN A 391 18.68 5.98 -27.66
N VAL A 392 17.52 5.55 -27.15
CA VAL A 392 16.84 4.33 -27.63
C VAL A 392 16.38 4.48 -29.08
N ASP A 393 16.80 3.54 -29.91
CA ASP A 393 16.55 3.55 -31.36
C ASP A 393 15.08 3.26 -31.71
N LEU A 394 14.35 4.30 -32.13
CA LEU A 394 12.89 4.29 -32.36
C LEU A 394 12.52 4.64 -33.82
N GLU A 395 11.74 3.79 -34.49
CA GLU A 395 11.19 4.05 -35.84
C GLU A 395 9.65 4.00 -35.90
N GLU A 396 9.04 4.56 -36.96
CA GLU A 396 7.58 4.47 -37.16
C GLU A 396 7.18 3.04 -37.54
N THR A 397 6.34 2.40 -36.71
CA THR A 397 5.89 1.02 -36.97
C THR A 397 4.91 0.94 -38.15
N GLN A 398 5.04 -0.13 -38.93
CA GLN A 398 4.07 -0.53 -39.97
C GLN A 398 3.06 -1.57 -39.47
N ASP A 399 3.09 -1.91 -38.17
CA ASP A 399 2.14 -2.86 -37.58
C ASP A 399 0.71 -2.30 -37.46
N THR A 400 -0.24 -3.17 -37.16
CA THR A 400 -1.63 -2.78 -36.90
C THR A 400 -1.75 -1.97 -35.61
N GLY A 401 -1.89 -0.66 -35.76
CA GLY A 401 -2.01 0.32 -34.68
C GLY A 401 -1.48 1.69 -35.11
N ASN A 402 -0.42 1.68 -35.95
CA ASN A 402 0.55 2.77 -36.05
C ASN A 402 1.20 3.06 -34.68
N GLY A 403 2.16 4.00 -34.62
CA GLY A 403 2.94 4.26 -33.40
C GLY A 403 4.43 4.18 -33.71
N PHE A 404 5.23 3.82 -32.71
CA PHE A 404 6.64 3.55 -32.88
C PHE A 404 6.94 2.07 -32.59
N ASN A 405 8.14 1.65 -32.97
CA ASN A 405 8.72 0.41 -32.48
C ASN A 405 10.18 0.66 -32.17
N ILE A 406 10.73 -0.16 -31.28
CA ILE A 406 12.15 -0.17 -30.99
C ILE A 406 12.85 -1.10 -32.00
N GLY A 407 14.01 -0.67 -32.48
CA GLY A 407 14.88 -1.42 -33.38
C GLY A 407 16.33 -1.35 -32.91
N TRP A 408 17.26 -1.88 -33.72
CA TRP A 408 18.72 -1.76 -33.59
C TRP A 408 19.41 -2.15 -32.26
N MET A 409 18.65 -2.57 -31.24
CA MET A 409 19.18 -2.90 -29.92
C MET A 409 20.26 -3.98 -29.93
N ARG A 410 21.22 -3.83 -29.01
CA ARG A 410 22.46 -4.60 -28.87
C ARG A 410 22.45 -5.53 -27.66
N PRO A 411 23.33 -6.55 -27.62
CA PRO A 411 23.43 -7.45 -26.48
C PRO A 411 23.90 -6.70 -25.23
N GLY A 412 23.08 -6.71 -24.17
CA GLY A 412 23.34 -6.02 -22.90
C GLY A 412 22.44 -4.82 -22.62
N GLU A 413 21.75 -4.30 -23.65
CA GLU A 413 20.80 -3.19 -23.51
C GLU A 413 19.49 -3.64 -22.85
N SER A 414 18.81 -2.72 -22.17
CA SER A 414 17.57 -3.02 -21.44
C SER A 414 16.54 -1.90 -21.47
N LEU A 415 15.28 -2.27 -21.25
CA LEU A 415 14.11 -1.40 -21.13
C LEU A 415 13.32 -1.84 -19.89
N ASP A 416 13.04 -0.91 -18.99
CA ASP A 416 12.26 -1.15 -17.78
C ASP A 416 10.90 -0.45 -17.87
N TYR A 417 9.84 -1.17 -17.50
CA TYR A 417 8.45 -0.72 -17.50
C TYR A 417 7.85 -0.84 -16.10
N ASN A 418 7.32 0.25 -15.57
CA ASN A 418 6.55 0.28 -14.33
C ASN A 418 5.12 -0.18 -14.62
N ILE A 419 4.79 -1.40 -14.18
CA ILE A 419 3.49 -2.01 -14.38
C ILE A 419 2.73 -2.07 -13.06
N ALA A 420 1.40 -1.96 -13.12
CA ALA A 420 0.52 -2.25 -12.00
C ALA A 420 -0.41 -3.39 -12.41
N VAL A 421 -0.49 -4.43 -11.59
CA VAL A 421 -1.29 -5.63 -11.86
C VAL A 421 -1.98 -6.16 -10.60
N HIS A 422 -3.12 -6.81 -10.81
CA HIS A 422 -3.79 -7.60 -9.77
C HIS A 422 -3.01 -8.89 -9.48
N ALA A 423 -3.19 -9.48 -8.30
CA ALA A 423 -2.59 -10.77 -8.00
C ALA A 423 -3.08 -11.85 -8.99
N GLY A 424 -2.16 -12.47 -9.73
CA GLY A 424 -2.55 -13.37 -10.81
C GLY A 424 -1.39 -14.05 -11.53
N THR A 425 -1.74 -14.96 -12.44
CA THR A 425 -0.79 -15.52 -13.41
C THR A 425 -1.10 -14.94 -14.78
N TYR A 426 -0.06 -14.49 -15.47
CA TYR A 426 -0.13 -13.76 -16.73
C TYR A 426 0.66 -14.51 -17.82
N GLU A 427 0.04 -14.74 -18.97
CA GLU A 427 0.73 -15.16 -20.20
C GLU A 427 1.45 -13.92 -20.74
N VAL A 428 2.77 -13.99 -20.86
CA VAL A 428 3.59 -12.92 -21.43
C VAL A 428 3.60 -13.08 -22.94
N LEU A 429 2.94 -12.14 -23.62
CA LEU A 429 2.95 -12.03 -25.07
C LEU A 429 3.85 -10.86 -25.48
N ILE A 430 4.47 -10.95 -26.65
CA ILE A 430 5.32 -9.88 -27.19
C ILE A 430 5.25 -9.85 -28.72
N ARG A 431 5.33 -8.64 -29.29
CA ARG A 431 5.20 -8.38 -30.72
C ARG A 431 6.54 -8.01 -31.32
N VAL A 432 7.06 -8.86 -32.19
CA VAL A 432 8.43 -8.77 -32.71
C VAL A 432 8.51 -9.00 -34.22
N ALA A 433 9.56 -8.48 -34.84
CA ALA A 433 9.88 -8.70 -36.26
C ALA A 433 11.39 -8.95 -36.43
N SER A 434 11.78 -9.67 -37.48
CA SER A 434 13.20 -9.92 -37.80
C SER A 434 13.37 -10.40 -39.25
N GLU A 435 14.19 -9.71 -40.05
CA GLU A 435 14.44 -10.13 -41.45
C GLU A 435 15.15 -11.50 -41.52
N PHE A 436 16.12 -11.74 -40.63
CA PHE A 436 17.01 -12.92 -40.69
C PHE A 436 16.83 -13.92 -39.54
N GLY A 437 16.13 -13.53 -38.48
CA GLY A 437 16.05 -14.27 -37.22
C GLY A 437 17.37 -14.23 -36.42
N GLY A 438 17.33 -14.74 -35.19
CA GLY A 438 18.51 -14.86 -34.33
C GLY A 438 18.65 -13.77 -33.26
N GLY A 439 17.81 -12.74 -33.28
CA GLY A 439 17.63 -11.84 -32.13
C GLY A 439 17.07 -12.61 -30.93
N SER A 440 17.56 -12.33 -29.73
CA SER A 440 17.14 -13.00 -28.49
C SER A 440 17.15 -12.03 -27.33
N TYR A 441 16.27 -12.29 -26.36
CA TYR A 441 15.94 -11.37 -25.29
C TYR A 441 15.43 -12.15 -24.08
N SER A 442 15.42 -11.46 -22.93
CA SER A 442 14.80 -11.90 -21.69
C SER A 442 13.76 -10.88 -21.26
N ILE A 443 12.68 -11.35 -20.62
CA ILE A 443 11.78 -10.52 -19.83
C ILE A 443 11.86 -11.03 -18.39
N SER A 444 12.03 -10.12 -17.42
CA SER A 444 12.00 -10.45 -16.01
C SER A 444 11.12 -9.53 -15.17
N VAL A 445 10.39 -10.11 -14.22
CA VAL A 445 9.59 -9.41 -13.21
C VAL A 445 9.82 -10.11 -11.87
N ASN A 446 10.11 -9.35 -10.80
CA ASN A 446 10.33 -9.88 -9.45
C ASN A 446 11.29 -11.09 -9.36
N GLY A 447 12.36 -11.11 -10.17
CA GLY A 447 13.34 -12.20 -10.22
C GLY A 447 12.87 -13.48 -10.91
N SER A 448 11.67 -13.52 -11.49
CA SER A 448 11.28 -14.52 -12.47
C SER A 448 11.72 -14.07 -13.87
N THR A 449 12.31 -14.95 -14.68
CA THR A 449 12.83 -14.60 -16.02
C THR A 449 12.34 -15.59 -17.08
N LEU A 450 11.80 -15.07 -18.18
CA LEU A 450 11.47 -15.80 -19.41
C LEU A 450 12.42 -15.34 -20.53
N ASN A 451 12.75 -16.22 -21.49
CA ASN A 451 13.65 -15.91 -22.61
C ASN A 451 13.12 -16.53 -23.90
N ASP A 452 13.36 -15.89 -25.05
CA ASP A 452 13.04 -16.44 -26.38
C ASP A 452 14.12 -16.07 -27.43
N THR A 453 14.04 -16.68 -28.61
CA THR A 453 14.85 -16.34 -29.78
C THR A 453 13.94 -16.19 -31.00
N VAL A 454 13.92 -14.99 -31.58
CA VAL A 454 13.06 -14.62 -32.70
C VAL A 454 13.49 -15.37 -33.96
N SER A 455 12.52 -15.98 -34.62
CA SER A 455 12.73 -16.62 -35.94
C SER A 455 12.59 -15.59 -37.06
N ALA A 456 13.13 -15.87 -38.25
CA ALA A 456 13.00 -14.96 -39.38
C ALA A 456 11.52 -14.77 -39.77
N THR A 457 10.97 -13.58 -39.52
CA THR A 457 9.66 -13.16 -40.05
C THR A 457 9.79 -12.71 -41.50
N GLY A 458 11.00 -12.37 -41.95
CA GLY A 458 11.35 -12.14 -43.36
C GLY A 458 11.32 -10.69 -43.82
N ASP A 459 11.04 -9.76 -42.91
CA ASP A 459 11.20 -8.31 -43.07
C ASP A 459 11.23 -7.67 -41.66
N TRP A 460 11.93 -6.55 -41.47
CA TRP A 460 12.00 -5.81 -40.19
C TRP A 460 10.66 -5.24 -39.74
N GLN A 461 9.71 -5.12 -40.66
CA GLN A 461 8.36 -4.60 -40.42
C GLN A 461 7.27 -5.66 -40.72
N ASN A 462 7.65 -6.95 -40.78
CA ASN A 462 6.69 -8.06 -40.81
C ASN A 462 6.58 -8.70 -39.41
N TRP A 463 5.47 -8.43 -38.73
CA TRP A 463 5.31 -8.63 -37.29
C TRP A 463 4.64 -9.95 -36.90
N GLU A 464 5.25 -10.70 -35.97
CA GLU A 464 4.66 -11.88 -35.31
C GLU A 464 4.46 -11.67 -33.80
N THR A 465 3.42 -12.28 -33.24
CA THR A 465 3.18 -12.29 -31.79
C THR A 465 3.68 -13.60 -31.21
N ARG A 466 4.53 -13.52 -30.20
CA ARG A 466 5.15 -14.65 -29.49
C ARG A 466 4.49 -14.81 -28.12
N SER A 467 4.39 -16.04 -27.63
CA SER A 467 4.06 -16.34 -26.23
C SER A 467 5.30 -16.90 -25.55
N LEU A 468 5.74 -16.27 -24.47
CA LEU A 468 6.94 -16.64 -23.71
C LEU A 468 6.65 -17.65 -22.60
N GLY A 469 5.38 -17.91 -22.31
CA GLY A 469 4.91 -18.63 -21.14
C GLY A 469 4.40 -17.70 -20.05
N ASN A 470 4.32 -18.22 -18.82
CA ASN A 470 3.57 -17.58 -17.75
C ASN A 470 4.48 -17.03 -16.64
N ILE A 471 4.12 -15.87 -16.10
CA ILE A 471 4.65 -15.31 -14.85
C ILE A 471 3.53 -15.22 -13.81
N THR A 472 3.85 -15.35 -12.53
CA THR A 472 2.91 -15.14 -11.43
C THR A 472 3.33 -13.91 -10.63
N LEU A 473 2.43 -12.96 -10.49
CA LEU A 473 2.65 -11.66 -9.86
C LEU A 473 1.72 -11.52 -8.65
N SER A 474 2.21 -10.87 -7.59
CA SER A 474 1.35 -10.37 -6.52
C SER A 474 0.56 -9.17 -7.01
N GLU A 475 -0.38 -8.70 -6.20
CA GLU A 475 -1.03 -7.41 -6.44
C GLU A 475 -0.05 -6.26 -6.18
N GLY A 476 -0.19 -5.17 -6.94
CA GLY A 476 0.57 -3.94 -6.74
C GLY A 476 1.38 -3.50 -7.96
N HIS A 477 2.37 -2.65 -7.71
CA HIS A 477 3.31 -2.16 -8.72
C HIS A 477 4.54 -3.08 -8.81
N HIS A 478 5.06 -3.26 -10.02
CA HIS A 478 6.24 -4.06 -10.34
C HIS A 478 7.04 -3.39 -11.44
N THR A 479 8.32 -3.73 -11.53
CA THR A 479 9.15 -3.41 -12.70
C THR A 479 9.27 -4.64 -13.60
N LEU A 480 8.89 -4.49 -14.87
CA LEU A 480 9.14 -5.46 -15.92
C LEU A 480 10.36 -5.01 -16.72
N SER A 481 11.45 -5.77 -16.64
CA SER A 481 12.69 -5.52 -17.36
C SER A 481 12.78 -6.40 -18.60
N LEU A 482 12.91 -5.81 -19.78
CA LEU A 482 13.35 -6.49 -21.00
C LEU A 482 14.86 -6.29 -21.16
N ASN A 483 15.64 -7.36 -21.32
CA ASN A 483 17.08 -7.26 -21.60
C ASN A 483 17.41 -8.00 -22.90
N MET A 484 18.18 -7.36 -23.77
CA MET A 484 18.61 -7.89 -25.05
C MET A 484 19.83 -8.82 -24.91
N LEU A 485 19.74 -10.02 -25.47
CA LEU A 485 20.74 -11.08 -25.39
C LEU A 485 21.47 -11.30 -26.72
N SER A 486 20.82 -11.00 -27.86
CA SER A 486 21.47 -10.85 -29.16
C SER A 486 20.72 -9.88 -30.06
N GLU A 487 21.49 -9.13 -30.86
CA GLU A 487 21.01 -8.23 -31.93
C GLU A 487 20.13 -8.96 -32.96
N GLY A 488 19.31 -8.19 -33.69
CA GLY A 488 18.63 -8.68 -34.89
C GLY A 488 17.13 -8.93 -34.75
N MET A 489 16.43 -8.10 -33.97
CA MET A 489 14.96 -8.03 -33.92
C MET A 489 14.49 -6.59 -33.72
N ASN A 490 13.25 -6.32 -34.13
CA ASN A 490 12.47 -5.15 -33.72
C ASN A 490 11.39 -5.58 -32.71
N LEU A 491 10.95 -4.65 -31.86
CA LEU A 491 9.98 -4.84 -30.78
C LEU A 491 8.89 -3.74 -30.83
N ASN A 492 7.61 -4.12 -30.88
CA ASN A 492 6.48 -3.19 -30.93
C ASN A 492 5.73 -3.04 -29.60
N TRP A 493 5.39 -4.15 -28.93
CA TRP A 493 4.70 -4.14 -27.64
C TRP A 493 4.89 -5.42 -26.84
N ILE A 494 4.60 -5.35 -25.55
CA ILE A 494 4.49 -6.46 -24.59
C ILE A 494 3.05 -6.47 -24.06
N GLU A 495 2.44 -7.65 -23.93
CA GLU A 495 1.15 -7.81 -23.25
C GLU A 495 1.30 -8.78 -22.07
N LEU A 496 0.84 -8.35 -20.89
CA LEU A 496 0.54 -9.26 -19.79
C LEU A 496 -0.95 -9.60 -19.85
N LYS A 497 -1.25 -10.70 -20.51
CA LYS A 497 -2.61 -11.22 -20.62
C LYS A 497 -2.89 -12.10 -19.41
N PRO A 498 -3.88 -11.78 -18.55
CA PRO A 498 -4.30 -12.68 -17.49
C PRO A 498 -4.57 -14.07 -18.05
N VAL A 499 -3.95 -15.07 -17.45
CA VAL A 499 -4.37 -16.44 -17.65
C VAL A 499 -5.66 -16.60 -16.85
N THR A 500 -6.80 -16.28 -17.48
CA THR A 500 -8.09 -16.85 -17.07
C THR A 500 -7.86 -18.35 -17.02
N GLY A 501 -7.84 -18.89 -15.80
CA GLY A 501 -6.90 -19.96 -15.48
C GLY A 501 -7.01 -21.18 -16.40
N PRO A 502 -5.94 -22.00 -16.56
CA PRO A 502 -6.24 -23.42 -16.46
C PRO A 502 -7.06 -23.59 -15.16
N PRO A 503 -8.07 -24.47 -15.13
CA PRO A 503 -8.80 -24.70 -13.89
C PRO A 503 -7.80 -24.95 -12.77
N THR A 504 -8.16 -24.53 -11.54
CA THR A 504 -7.52 -25.05 -10.33
C THR A 504 -7.37 -26.57 -10.49
N ILE A 505 -6.35 -27.19 -9.87
CA ILE A 505 -6.30 -28.67 -9.86
C ILE A 505 -7.65 -29.11 -9.30
N PRO A 506 -8.54 -29.80 -10.07
CA PRO A 506 -9.95 -29.84 -9.69
C PRO A 506 -10.13 -30.48 -8.31
N HIS A 507 -10.39 -29.61 -7.33
CA HIS A 507 -10.56 -29.96 -5.94
C HIS A 507 -12.01 -29.66 -5.56
N ASP A 508 -12.51 -30.34 -4.55
CA ASP A 508 -13.82 -29.96 -4.01
C ASP A 508 -13.65 -28.65 -3.24
N THR A 509 -14.58 -27.71 -3.42
CA THR A 509 -14.63 -26.45 -2.67
C THR A 509 -14.54 -26.73 -1.16
N VAL A 510 -13.50 -26.17 -0.54
CA VAL A 510 -13.19 -26.25 0.89
C VAL A 510 -14.01 -25.19 1.61
N THR A 511 -15.18 -25.58 2.10
CA THR A 511 -16.19 -24.69 2.70
C THR A 511 -15.63 -23.70 3.72
N GLU A 512 -14.72 -24.12 4.61
CA GLU A 512 -14.11 -23.28 5.65
C GLU A 512 -13.09 -22.25 5.13
N LYS A 513 -12.64 -22.37 3.88
CA LYS A 513 -11.68 -21.48 3.20
C LYS A 513 -12.29 -20.63 2.09
N GLU A 514 -13.37 -21.10 1.47
CA GLU A 514 -13.89 -20.53 0.21
C GLU A 514 -15.33 -20.01 0.33
N LEU A 515 -16.10 -20.49 1.32
CA LEU A 515 -17.53 -20.17 1.50
C LEU A 515 -17.87 -19.51 2.84
N MET A 516 -17.27 -20.01 3.93
CA MET A 516 -17.69 -19.72 5.30
C MET A 516 -16.48 -19.60 6.25
N MET A 517 -15.68 -18.57 6.03
CA MET A 517 -14.39 -18.34 6.69
C MET A 517 -14.62 -17.88 8.13
N THR A 518 -14.53 -18.83 9.06
CA THR A 518 -14.75 -18.64 10.51
C THR A 518 -13.53 -18.97 11.37
N ASP A 519 -12.41 -19.37 10.74
CA ASP A 519 -11.18 -19.75 11.45
C ASP A 519 -10.56 -18.56 12.18
N LEU A 520 -9.94 -18.82 13.35
CA LEU A 520 -9.37 -17.77 14.20
C LEU A 520 -8.20 -17.03 13.54
N SER A 521 -7.46 -17.68 12.63
CA SER A 521 -6.41 -17.03 11.84
C SER A 521 -6.93 -15.94 10.89
N VAL A 522 -8.24 -15.96 10.59
CA VAL A 522 -8.96 -14.95 9.81
C VAL A 522 -9.73 -14.01 10.73
N VAL A 523 -10.62 -14.54 11.58
CA VAL A 523 -11.57 -13.69 12.35
C VAL A 523 -10.98 -13.06 13.62
N GLU A 524 -9.73 -13.39 13.99
CA GLU A 524 -8.92 -12.71 15.02
C GLU A 524 -7.58 -12.19 14.46
N SER A 525 -7.50 -12.02 13.13
CA SER A 525 -6.30 -11.52 12.45
C SER A 525 -6.11 -10.01 12.64
N PRO A 526 -4.94 -9.44 12.26
CA PRO A 526 -4.75 -7.99 12.16
C PRO A 526 -5.76 -7.35 11.21
N GLU A 527 -6.04 -7.98 10.06
CA GLU A 527 -7.01 -7.48 9.09
C GLU A 527 -8.42 -7.36 9.71
N ALA A 528 -8.83 -8.32 10.56
CA ALA A 528 -10.10 -8.27 11.31
C ALA A 528 -10.11 -7.32 12.52
N ALA A 529 -8.95 -7.07 13.13
CA ALA A 529 -8.83 -6.23 14.32
C ALA A 529 -8.80 -4.74 13.97
N ASN A 530 -8.01 -4.35 12.97
CA ASN A 530 -7.73 -2.96 12.64
C ASN A 530 -7.33 -2.72 11.16
N GLY A 531 -7.48 -3.72 10.29
CA GLY A 531 -7.27 -3.59 8.84
C GLY A 531 -8.58 -3.68 8.04
N VAL A 532 -8.49 -4.21 6.82
CA VAL A 532 -9.58 -4.22 5.81
C VAL A 532 -10.87 -4.93 6.23
N TRP A 533 -10.82 -5.86 7.19
CA TRP A 533 -12.01 -6.56 7.69
C TRP A 533 -12.52 -6.00 9.04
N SER A 534 -11.91 -4.92 9.54
CA SER A 534 -12.34 -4.26 10.75
C SER A 534 -13.66 -3.51 10.53
N PHE A 535 -14.44 -3.37 11.60
CA PHE A 535 -15.69 -2.60 11.54
C PHE A 535 -15.45 -1.12 11.18
N GLU A 536 -14.27 -0.57 11.52
CA GLU A 536 -13.90 0.81 11.17
C GLU A 536 -13.70 0.98 9.66
N HIS A 537 -12.93 0.09 9.04
CA HIS A 537 -12.64 0.13 7.61
C HIS A 537 -13.91 0.01 6.79
N LEU A 538 -14.72 -1.01 7.04
CA LEU A 538 -15.97 -1.24 6.31
C LEU A 538 -16.96 -0.07 6.43
N ILE A 539 -17.02 0.59 7.60
CA ILE A 539 -17.81 1.83 7.79
C ILE A 539 -17.20 2.99 6.99
N ALA A 540 -15.88 3.17 7.00
CA ALA A 540 -15.22 4.22 6.22
C ALA A 540 -15.44 4.04 4.70
N SER A 541 -15.27 2.83 4.19
CA SER A 541 -15.43 2.48 2.77
C SER A 541 -16.85 2.67 2.24
N MET A 542 -17.88 2.54 3.09
CA MET A 542 -19.28 2.79 2.70
C MET A 542 -19.73 4.26 2.84
N MET A 543 -18.91 5.14 3.42
CA MET A 543 -19.20 6.58 3.56
C MET A 543 -18.86 7.34 2.26
N PRO A 544 -19.46 8.52 1.99
CA PRO A 544 -19.18 9.25 0.75
C PRO A 544 -17.81 9.94 0.76
N GLN A 545 -17.29 10.36 1.91
CA GLN A 545 -15.98 11.02 2.00
C GLN A 545 -14.84 10.06 1.62
N ALA A 546 -13.80 10.55 0.94
CA ALA A 546 -12.62 9.76 0.61
C ALA A 546 -11.84 9.38 1.89
N ASN A 547 -11.47 10.37 2.70
CA ASN A 547 -10.83 10.19 4.01
C ASN A 547 -11.74 10.68 5.15
N PRO A 548 -12.71 9.87 5.64
CA PRO A 548 -13.64 10.29 6.68
C PRO A 548 -12.96 10.42 8.05
N THR A 549 -13.00 11.63 8.62
CA THR A 549 -12.48 11.92 9.97
C THR A 549 -13.19 11.09 11.05
N LEU A 550 -12.54 10.91 12.20
CA LEU A 550 -13.12 10.18 13.34
C LEU A 550 -14.50 10.72 13.75
N ALA A 551 -14.68 12.05 13.71
CA ALA A 551 -15.96 12.69 14.01
C ALA A 551 -17.05 12.36 12.97
N GLN A 552 -16.71 12.28 11.67
CA GLN A 552 -17.64 11.89 10.62
C GLN A 552 -18.02 10.40 10.74
N LYS A 553 -17.05 9.50 10.96
CA LYS A 553 -17.30 8.06 11.21
C LYS A 553 -18.20 7.86 12.43
N SER A 554 -17.93 8.60 13.51
CA SER A 554 -18.74 8.61 14.73
C SER A 554 -20.17 9.07 14.46
N ALA A 555 -20.35 10.17 13.71
CA ALA A 555 -21.67 10.69 13.37
C ALA A 555 -22.48 9.71 12.50
N PHE A 556 -21.87 9.10 11.49
CA PHE A 556 -22.50 8.11 10.62
C PHE A 556 -23.04 6.91 11.41
N VAL A 557 -22.20 6.29 12.25
CA VAL A 557 -22.60 5.13 13.07
C VAL A 557 -23.62 5.52 14.13
N LEU A 558 -23.49 6.69 14.78
CA LEU A 558 -24.46 7.14 15.80
C LEU A 558 -25.81 7.53 15.19
N ASN A 559 -25.84 8.11 13.98
CA ASN A 559 -27.09 8.39 13.27
C ASN A 559 -27.85 7.09 12.99
N TRP A 560 -27.15 6.08 12.46
CA TRP A 560 -27.71 4.76 12.21
C TRP A 560 -28.19 4.07 13.50
N LEU A 561 -27.32 3.86 14.49
CA LEU A 561 -27.67 3.12 15.72
C LEU A 561 -28.76 3.81 16.55
N ARG A 562 -28.87 5.14 16.53
CA ARG A 562 -29.93 5.86 17.28
C ARG A 562 -31.33 5.69 16.69
N THR A 563 -31.48 5.17 15.47
CA THR A 563 -32.81 4.84 14.90
C THR A 563 -33.57 3.81 15.76
N TRP A 564 -32.87 2.94 16.50
CA TRP A 564 -33.49 2.00 17.43
C TRP A 564 -34.14 2.67 18.65
N ASN A 565 -33.82 3.93 18.98
CA ASN A 565 -34.37 4.60 20.17
C ASN A 565 -35.76 5.22 19.95
N THR A 566 -36.26 5.23 18.71
CA THR A 566 -37.59 5.75 18.35
C THR A 566 -38.33 4.80 17.42
N ASP A 567 -39.66 4.83 17.46
CA ASP A 567 -40.47 4.10 16.50
C ASP A 567 -40.16 4.61 15.08
N GLN A 568 -39.95 3.69 14.14
CA GLN A 568 -39.75 4.01 12.73
C GLN A 568 -41.04 3.73 11.96
N THR A 569 -41.27 4.44 10.86
CA THR A 569 -42.36 4.13 9.92
C THR A 569 -41.77 3.79 8.57
N VAL A 570 -41.82 2.52 8.21
CA VAL A 570 -41.24 1.98 6.96
C VAL A 570 -42.37 1.31 6.18
N ASN A 571 -42.55 1.73 4.93
CA ASN A 571 -43.62 1.23 4.04
C ASN A 571 -45.04 1.27 4.65
N GLY A 572 -45.31 2.27 5.49
CA GLY A 572 -46.59 2.42 6.19
C GLY A 572 -46.77 1.59 7.46
N PHE A 573 -45.86 0.66 7.74
CA PHE A 573 -45.82 -0.13 8.98
C PHE A 573 -44.99 0.58 10.05
N VAL A 574 -45.41 0.46 11.31
CA VAL A 574 -44.64 0.95 12.47
C VAL A 574 -43.70 -0.15 12.93
N VAL A 575 -42.42 0.20 13.09
CA VAL A 575 -41.40 -0.66 13.69
C VAL A 575 -41.01 -0.07 15.04
N ASP A 576 -41.41 -0.75 16.11
CA ASP A 576 -41.31 -0.27 17.50
C ASP A 576 -39.87 0.08 17.94
N ALA A 577 -39.75 1.05 18.86
CA ALA A 577 -38.48 1.42 19.48
C ALA A 577 -37.87 0.30 20.35
N ARG A 578 -36.58 0.03 20.10
CA ARG A 578 -35.70 -0.90 20.82
C ARG A 578 -34.80 -0.12 21.81
N SER A 579 -35.42 0.66 22.69
CA SER A 579 -34.81 1.66 23.62
C SER A 579 -33.62 1.22 24.49
N ARG A 580 -33.25 -0.07 24.49
CA ARG A 580 -32.04 -0.55 25.17
C ARG A 580 -30.76 -0.32 24.37
N MET A 581 -30.82 0.07 23.09
CA MET A 581 -29.64 0.37 22.25
C MET A 581 -28.65 1.31 22.94
N ASP A 582 -29.12 2.45 23.46
CA ASP A 582 -28.30 3.38 24.25
C ASP A 582 -27.63 2.70 25.44
N THR A 583 -28.39 1.91 26.21
CA THR A 583 -27.90 1.30 27.47
C THR A 583 -27.00 0.09 27.29
N GLN A 584 -27.03 -0.58 26.14
CA GLN A 584 -26.31 -1.83 25.89
C GLN A 584 -25.14 -1.68 24.91
N VAL A 585 -25.22 -0.72 23.97
CA VAL A 585 -24.26 -0.56 22.86
C VAL A 585 -23.64 0.83 22.85
N ILE A 586 -24.45 1.89 22.65
CA ILE A 586 -23.92 3.24 22.41
C ILE A 586 -23.23 3.84 23.65
N ASN A 587 -23.91 3.93 24.79
CA ASN A 587 -23.33 4.58 25.98
C ASN A 587 -22.12 3.83 26.54
N PRO A 588 -22.08 2.48 26.56
CA PRO A 588 -20.86 1.76 26.92
C PRO A 588 -19.67 2.04 26.00
N TRP A 589 -19.91 2.19 24.70
CA TRP A 589 -18.86 2.49 23.71
C TRP A 589 -18.33 3.93 23.83
N ILE A 590 -19.22 4.91 24.02
CA ILE A 590 -18.84 6.29 24.35
C ILE A 590 -18.02 6.31 25.66
N ALA A 591 -18.44 5.56 26.69
CA ALA A 591 -17.73 5.50 27.97
C ALA A 591 -16.38 4.76 27.93
N SER A 592 -16.09 4.00 26.87
CA SER A 592 -14.75 3.44 26.61
C SER A 592 -13.89 4.30 25.69
N SER A 593 -14.46 5.33 25.05
CA SER A 593 -13.73 6.24 24.16
C SER A 593 -12.87 7.22 24.97
N PRO A 594 -11.66 7.60 24.51
CA PRO A 594 -10.83 8.61 25.17
C PRO A 594 -11.45 10.03 25.19
N ASP A 595 -12.35 10.30 24.25
CA ASP A 595 -13.09 11.56 24.08
C ASP A 595 -14.59 11.26 24.02
N GLU A 596 -15.40 11.85 24.89
CA GLU A 596 -16.86 11.63 24.91
C GLU A 596 -17.58 12.19 23.66
N THR A 597 -16.89 12.98 22.82
CA THR A 597 -17.44 13.57 21.59
C THR A 597 -17.23 12.71 20.33
N ALA A 598 -16.43 11.65 20.41
CA ALA A 598 -16.15 10.73 19.30
C ALA A 598 -16.16 9.26 19.76
N LEU A 599 -16.43 8.33 18.84
CA LEU A 599 -16.32 6.90 19.10
C LEU A 599 -14.89 6.42 18.83
N ASP A 600 -14.29 5.73 19.80
CA ASP A 600 -13.05 4.99 19.59
C ASP A 600 -13.35 3.66 18.91
N PHE A 601 -13.03 3.55 17.63
CA PHE A 601 -13.30 2.35 16.85
C PHE A 601 -12.44 1.14 17.23
N SER A 602 -11.29 1.34 17.91
CA SER A 602 -10.53 0.22 18.49
C SER A 602 -11.27 -0.45 19.66
N ALA A 603 -12.21 0.27 20.27
CA ALA A 603 -13.14 -0.21 21.29
C ALA A 603 -14.53 -0.59 20.74
N ALA A 604 -14.69 -0.68 19.41
CA ALA A 604 -15.98 -0.98 18.79
C ALA A 604 -16.57 -2.31 19.29
N PRO A 605 -17.87 -2.36 19.64
CA PRO A 605 -18.48 -3.56 20.21
C PRO A 605 -18.72 -4.69 19.18
N PHE A 606 -18.24 -4.55 17.94
CA PHE A 606 -18.51 -5.44 16.81
C PHE A 606 -17.32 -6.38 16.56
N ARG A 607 -17.51 -7.68 16.82
CA ARG A 607 -16.48 -8.72 16.60
C ARG A 607 -16.79 -9.51 15.34
N LEU A 608 -15.85 -9.59 14.39
CA LEU A 608 -16.02 -10.41 13.19
C LEU A 608 -16.22 -11.88 13.57
N LEU A 609 -17.27 -12.50 13.03
CA LEU A 609 -17.65 -13.91 13.23
C LEU A 609 -17.34 -14.76 12.00
N ALA A 610 -17.52 -14.18 10.81
CA ALA A 610 -17.33 -14.82 9.53
C ALA A 610 -17.16 -13.80 8.41
N ILE A 611 -16.38 -14.17 7.40
CA ILE A 611 -16.50 -13.67 6.03
C ILE A 611 -17.26 -14.76 5.26
N VAL A 612 -18.19 -14.38 4.37
CA VAL A 612 -19.07 -15.31 3.66
C VAL A 612 -19.10 -14.98 2.18
N ASN A 613 -18.85 -16.00 1.35
CA ASN A 613 -19.03 -15.95 -0.09
C ASN A 613 -20.43 -16.48 -0.46
N ARG A 614 -21.14 -15.72 -1.30
CA ARG A 614 -22.47 -16.02 -1.87
C ARG A 614 -22.48 -15.84 -3.39
N MET A 615 -21.49 -16.39 -4.09
CA MET A 615 -21.53 -16.49 -5.56
C MET A 615 -22.72 -17.32 -6.09
N ASP A 616 -23.38 -18.10 -5.24
CA ASP A 616 -24.68 -18.73 -5.53
C ASP A 616 -25.83 -17.73 -5.75
N LEU A 617 -25.61 -16.44 -5.47
CA LEU A 617 -26.53 -15.33 -5.77
C LEU A 617 -26.13 -14.53 -7.03
N ASN A 618 -25.24 -15.06 -7.88
CA ASN A 618 -24.92 -14.41 -9.16
C ASN A 618 -26.19 -14.23 -10.03
N SER A 619 -26.17 -13.22 -10.91
CA SER A 619 -27.33 -12.87 -11.72
C SER A 619 -26.99 -12.62 -13.18
N ILE A 620 -27.77 -13.23 -14.07
CA ILE A 620 -27.69 -13.10 -15.52
C ILE A 620 -29.03 -12.56 -16.03
N ASP A 621 -28.99 -11.53 -16.89
CA ASP A 621 -30.19 -10.92 -17.46
C ASP A 621 -30.87 -11.82 -18.52
N SER A 622 -32.07 -11.43 -18.97
CA SER A 622 -32.82 -12.19 -19.99
C SER A 622 -32.14 -12.25 -21.37
N ASN A 623 -31.05 -11.51 -21.59
CA ASN A 623 -30.27 -11.49 -22.81
C ASN A 623 -28.99 -12.34 -22.71
N GLY A 624 -28.67 -12.87 -21.52
CA GLY A 624 -27.45 -13.63 -21.24
C GLY A 624 -26.26 -12.79 -20.74
N ASN A 625 -26.48 -11.53 -20.33
CA ASN A 625 -25.43 -10.69 -19.77
C ASN A 625 -25.31 -10.92 -18.26
N VAL A 626 -24.10 -11.11 -17.74
CA VAL A 626 -23.84 -11.07 -16.28
C VAL A 626 -24.16 -9.66 -15.77
N THR A 627 -24.81 -9.60 -14.61
CA THR A 627 -25.20 -8.35 -13.92
C THR A 627 -24.71 -8.28 -12.48
N SER A 628 -24.29 -9.41 -11.91
CA SER A 628 -23.50 -9.49 -10.68
C SER A 628 -22.88 -10.88 -10.57
N ALA A 629 -21.70 -10.98 -9.95
CA ALA A 629 -21.09 -12.27 -9.61
C ALA A 629 -21.60 -12.85 -8.28
N GLY A 630 -22.55 -12.18 -7.61
CA GLY A 630 -23.17 -12.64 -6.37
C GLY A 630 -22.92 -11.67 -5.22
N GLU A 631 -22.71 -12.19 -4.01
CA GLU A 631 -22.61 -11.34 -2.82
C GLU A 631 -21.48 -11.79 -1.86
N GLY A 632 -20.81 -10.82 -1.25
CA GLY A 632 -19.80 -11.00 -0.21
C GLY A 632 -20.31 -10.42 1.10
N ARG A 633 -20.11 -11.10 2.23
CA ARG A 633 -20.66 -10.66 3.51
C ARG A 633 -19.66 -10.68 4.65
N PHE A 634 -19.73 -9.64 5.48
CA PHE A 634 -19.08 -9.59 6.79
C PHE A 634 -20.13 -9.75 7.90
N VAL A 635 -19.99 -10.79 8.72
CA VAL A 635 -20.89 -11.06 9.84
C VAL A 635 -20.22 -10.65 11.14
N PHE A 636 -20.72 -9.60 11.79
CA PHE A 636 -20.27 -9.14 13.10
C PHE A 636 -21.22 -9.54 14.21
N GLY A 637 -20.66 -9.94 15.35
CA GLY A 637 -21.37 -10.17 16.60
C GLY A 637 -21.19 -9.01 17.56
N VAL A 638 -22.28 -8.51 18.12
CA VAL A 638 -22.23 -7.42 19.10
C VAL A 638 -21.84 -7.96 20.47
N THR A 639 -20.99 -7.21 21.16
CA THR A 639 -20.45 -7.55 22.47
C THR A 639 -20.84 -6.51 23.52
N SER A 640 -21.01 -6.99 24.75
CA SER A 640 -21.19 -6.12 25.92
C SER A 640 -19.88 -5.39 26.25
N ALA A 641 -19.96 -4.34 27.08
CA ALA A 641 -18.80 -3.59 27.61
C ALA A 641 -17.69 -4.46 28.25
N ALA A 642 -18.00 -5.70 28.65
CA ALA A 642 -17.04 -6.65 29.20
C ALA A 642 -16.52 -7.68 28.16
N GLY A 643 -16.75 -7.44 26.87
CA GLY A 643 -16.32 -8.30 25.75
C GLY A 643 -17.15 -9.57 25.52
N PHE A 644 -18.13 -9.87 26.38
CA PHE A 644 -18.99 -11.04 26.23
C PHE A 644 -19.96 -10.89 25.04
N PRO A 645 -20.19 -11.95 24.24
CA PRO A 645 -21.15 -11.92 23.13
C PRO A 645 -22.58 -11.67 23.64
N MET A 646 -23.30 -10.79 22.93
CA MET A 646 -24.73 -10.55 23.11
C MET A 646 -25.54 -11.35 22.08
N SER A 647 -26.86 -11.46 22.22
CA SER A 647 -27.74 -12.02 21.18
C SER A 647 -28.13 -10.94 20.16
N PHE A 648 -27.13 -10.43 19.44
CA PHE A 648 -27.25 -9.39 18.42
C PHE A 648 -26.12 -9.58 17.39
N THR A 649 -26.42 -9.65 16.09
CA THR A 649 -25.45 -9.52 14.99
C THR A 649 -25.77 -8.35 14.06
N VAL A 650 -24.73 -7.90 13.37
CA VAL A 650 -24.76 -7.01 12.21
C VAL A 650 -24.18 -7.79 11.02
N ILE A 651 -24.79 -7.71 9.86
CA ILE A 651 -24.33 -8.34 8.62
C ILE A 651 -24.24 -7.23 7.57
N ILE A 652 -23.06 -7.06 7.00
CA ILE A 652 -22.81 -6.10 5.92
C ILE A 652 -22.70 -6.92 4.64
N GLU A 653 -23.58 -6.67 3.67
CA GLU A 653 -23.78 -7.53 2.49
C GLU A 653 -23.57 -6.69 1.22
N TYR A 654 -22.52 -7.06 0.47
CA TYR A 654 -21.95 -6.31 -0.65
C TYR A 654 -22.11 -7.09 -1.95
N GLY A 655 -22.60 -6.48 -3.01
CA GLY A 655 -22.65 -7.14 -4.32
C GLY A 655 -21.24 -7.28 -4.91
N LEU A 656 -20.95 -8.41 -5.55
CA LEU A 656 -19.73 -8.57 -6.34
C LEU A 656 -19.98 -7.94 -7.72
N PRO A 657 -19.27 -6.85 -8.09
CA PRO A 657 -19.41 -6.23 -9.40
C PRO A 657 -18.96 -7.20 -10.50
N ALA A 658 -19.84 -7.43 -11.47
CA ALA A 658 -19.50 -8.14 -12.71
C ALA A 658 -20.50 -7.78 -13.81
N SER A 659 -19.98 -7.56 -15.01
CA SER A 659 -20.69 -7.17 -16.24
C SER A 659 -20.47 -8.15 -17.40
N SER A 660 -19.55 -9.11 -17.23
CA SER A 660 -19.21 -10.12 -18.23
C SER A 660 -19.02 -11.50 -17.60
N GLN A 661 -19.09 -12.56 -18.43
CA GLN A 661 -18.77 -13.92 -17.99
C GLN A 661 -17.32 -14.03 -17.50
N ALA A 662 -16.37 -13.34 -18.14
CA ALA A 662 -14.96 -13.36 -17.73
C ALA A 662 -14.74 -12.78 -16.33
N GLU A 663 -15.50 -11.76 -15.93
CA GLU A 663 -15.49 -11.24 -14.56
C GLU A 663 -16.10 -12.25 -13.56
N LEU A 664 -17.22 -12.89 -13.91
CA LEU A 664 -17.83 -13.96 -13.10
C LEU A 664 -16.87 -15.15 -12.90
N ASP A 665 -16.22 -15.60 -13.97
CA ASP A 665 -15.21 -16.66 -13.94
C ASP A 665 -14.00 -16.24 -13.10
N THR A 666 -13.58 -14.96 -13.17
CA THR A 666 -12.47 -14.42 -12.37
C THR A 666 -12.80 -14.43 -10.88
N TRP A 667 -14.01 -14.01 -10.50
CA TRP A 667 -14.50 -14.14 -9.12
C TRP A 667 -14.49 -15.60 -8.65
N ALA A 668 -15.05 -16.52 -9.44
CA ALA A 668 -15.13 -17.94 -9.09
C ALA A 668 -13.73 -18.54 -8.87
N ASN A 669 -12.81 -18.30 -9.79
CA ASN A 669 -11.44 -18.81 -9.72
C ASN A 669 -10.65 -18.24 -8.54
N ARG A 670 -10.78 -16.94 -8.23
CA ARG A 670 -10.10 -16.31 -7.08
C ARG A 670 -10.62 -16.85 -5.75
N TRP A 671 -11.95 -16.96 -5.59
CA TRP A 671 -12.54 -17.58 -4.41
C TRP A 671 -12.11 -19.04 -4.25
N HIS A 672 -12.15 -19.82 -5.33
CA HIS A 672 -11.84 -21.25 -5.30
C HIS A 672 -10.35 -21.52 -5.02
N ALA A 673 -9.43 -20.70 -5.55
CA ALA A 673 -7.99 -20.81 -5.30
C ALA A 673 -7.60 -20.71 -3.81
N LEU A 674 -8.44 -20.11 -2.95
CA LEU A 674 -8.23 -20.10 -1.50
C LEU A 674 -8.22 -21.52 -0.89
N GLY A 675 -8.87 -22.50 -1.53
CA GLY A 675 -8.95 -23.89 -1.05
C GLY A 675 -7.59 -24.58 -0.90
N GLU A 676 -6.70 -24.36 -1.86
CA GLU A 676 -5.34 -24.91 -1.91
C GLU A 676 -4.36 -24.20 -0.96
N MET A 677 -4.69 -23.00 -0.48
CA MET A 677 -3.81 -22.19 0.38
C MET A 677 -3.90 -22.61 1.85
N ASP A 678 -2.77 -22.80 2.53
CA ASP A 678 -2.75 -22.96 3.99
C ASP A 678 -3.09 -21.65 4.70
N PHE A 679 -3.89 -21.72 5.78
CA PHE A 679 -4.20 -20.57 6.62
C PHE A 679 -2.94 -19.88 7.14
N GLY A 680 -2.91 -18.55 7.06
CA GLY A 680 -1.75 -17.72 7.43
C GLY A 680 -1.72 -16.43 6.61
N VAL A 681 -0.61 -15.69 6.71
CA VAL A 681 -0.47 -14.36 6.09
C VAL A 681 -0.75 -14.34 4.58
N ASN A 682 -0.34 -15.38 3.83
CA ASN A 682 -0.58 -15.44 2.39
C ASN A 682 -2.05 -15.69 2.06
N TYR A 683 -2.74 -16.57 2.82
CA TYR A 683 -4.18 -16.79 2.68
C TYR A 683 -4.95 -15.51 3.04
N ASN A 684 -4.56 -14.84 4.14
CA ASN A 684 -5.22 -13.59 4.55
C ASN A 684 -5.03 -12.49 3.51
N ALA A 685 -3.84 -12.34 2.92
CA ALA A 685 -3.59 -11.38 1.84
C ALA A 685 -4.43 -11.68 0.59
N ALA A 686 -4.52 -12.94 0.16
CA ALA A 686 -5.35 -13.33 -0.98
C ALA A 686 -6.85 -13.10 -0.72
N LEU A 687 -7.34 -13.45 0.48
CA LEU A 687 -8.71 -13.16 0.88
C LEU A 687 -8.96 -11.65 1.02
N ALA A 688 -7.98 -10.88 1.50
CA ALA A 688 -8.08 -9.42 1.68
C ALA A 688 -8.31 -8.73 0.32
N ALA A 689 -7.50 -9.06 -0.69
CA ALA A 689 -7.66 -8.58 -2.06
C ALA A 689 -9.07 -8.88 -2.61
N ILE A 690 -9.52 -10.14 -2.51
CA ILE A 690 -10.87 -10.55 -2.93
C ILE A 690 -11.96 -9.75 -2.19
N THR A 691 -11.75 -9.43 -0.92
CA THR A 691 -12.75 -8.67 -0.14
C THR A 691 -12.74 -7.17 -0.40
N GLU A 692 -11.59 -6.55 -0.68
CA GLU A 692 -11.53 -5.11 -0.97
C GLU A 692 -12.19 -4.78 -2.31
N ASP A 693 -12.08 -5.67 -3.31
CA ASP A 693 -12.75 -5.50 -4.62
C ASP A 693 -14.28 -5.38 -4.52
N PHE A 694 -14.91 -5.81 -3.42
CA PHE A 694 -16.34 -5.58 -3.18
C PHE A 694 -16.62 -4.66 -1.98
N ALA A 695 -15.85 -4.69 -0.90
CA ALA A 695 -16.14 -3.94 0.33
C ALA A 695 -15.32 -2.65 0.49
N GLY A 696 -14.29 -2.47 -0.34
CA GLY A 696 -13.44 -1.29 -0.39
C GLY A 696 -14.17 -0.04 -0.85
N LYS A 697 -13.46 1.08 -0.76
CA LYS A 697 -13.97 2.39 -1.16
C LYS A 697 -14.29 2.38 -2.66
N ASN A 698 -15.46 2.90 -3.04
CA ASN A 698 -15.87 3.08 -4.45
C ASN A 698 -15.96 1.79 -5.30
N ALA A 699 -16.02 0.60 -4.67
CA ALA A 699 -16.15 -0.70 -5.34
C ALA A 699 -17.34 -0.82 -6.32
N ASP A 700 -18.37 0.03 -6.22
CA ASP A 700 -19.43 0.14 -7.23
C ASP A 700 -19.89 1.60 -7.36
N LEU A 701 -19.27 2.34 -8.29
CA LEU A 701 -19.62 3.73 -8.61
C LEU A 701 -21.07 3.92 -9.11
N SER A 702 -21.80 2.85 -9.45
CA SER A 702 -23.22 2.95 -9.83
C SER A 702 -24.17 3.06 -8.62
N LYS A 703 -23.67 2.72 -7.42
CA LYS A 703 -24.44 2.69 -6.16
C LYS A 703 -24.15 3.91 -5.26
N PRO A 704 -25.03 4.19 -4.28
CA PRO A 704 -24.84 5.30 -3.34
C PRO A 704 -23.49 5.26 -2.63
N ASN A 705 -22.86 6.42 -2.47
CA ASN A 705 -21.51 6.61 -1.93
C ASN A 705 -20.39 5.85 -2.68
N GLY A 706 -20.66 5.27 -3.86
CA GLY A 706 -19.74 4.36 -4.55
C GLY A 706 -19.63 2.98 -3.89
N SER A 707 -20.41 2.68 -2.85
CA SER A 707 -20.29 1.42 -2.12
C SER A 707 -21.08 0.32 -2.82
N SER A 708 -20.48 -0.86 -3.00
CA SER A 708 -21.18 -2.02 -3.57
C SER A 708 -22.30 -2.59 -2.67
N LEU A 709 -22.46 -2.04 -1.45
CA LEU A 709 -23.43 -2.47 -0.43
C LEU A 709 -24.81 -2.72 -1.04
N ASN A 710 -25.24 -3.98 -1.03
CA ASN A 710 -26.61 -4.36 -1.36
C ASN A 710 -27.53 -4.01 -0.17
N GLN A 711 -27.15 -4.44 1.04
CA GLN A 711 -27.85 -4.12 2.27
C GLN A 711 -26.96 -4.30 3.51
N LEU A 712 -27.27 -3.56 4.59
CA LEU A 712 -26.85 -3.91 5.94
C LEU A 712 -28.06 -4.50 6.68
N ARG A 713 -27.90 -5.68 7.29
CA ARG A 713 -28.93 -6.33 8.10
C ARG A 713 -28.51 -6.48 9.55
N THR A 714 -29.46 -6.42 10.47
CA THR A 714 -29.22 -6.69 11.90
C THR A 714 -30.16 -7.76 12.40
N ASN A 715 -29.72 -8.64 13.30
CA ASN A 715 -30.57 -9.64 13.97
C ASN A 715 -30.41 -9.51 15.48
N GLU A 716 -31.47 -9.18 16.22
CA GLU A 716 -31.33 -9.00 17.69
C GLU A 716 -32.55 -9.37 18.53
N ILE A 717 -32.25 -9.94 19.70
CA ILE A 717 -33.18 -10.08 20.84
C ILE A 717 -32.59 -9.48 22.14
N ALA A 718 -31.39 -8.90 22.05
CA ALA A 718 -30.67 -8.35 23.19
C ALA A 718 -31.26 -7.01 23.66
N LEU A 719 -31.89 -6.25 22.75
CA LEU A 719 -32.47 -4.94 23.00
C LEU A 719 -33.96 -5.06 23.39
N ALA A 720 -34.73 -5.93 22.72
CA ALA A 720 -36.09 -6.28 23.14
C ALA A 720 -36.50 -7.69 22.67
N GLY A 721 -37.65 -8.17 23.17
CA GLY A 721 -38.33 -9.36 22.67
C GLY A 721 -39.67 -8.97 22.01
N PRO A 722 -40.12 -9.66 20.94
CA PRO A 722 -39.48 -10.81 20.29
C PRO A 722 -38.20 -10.42 19.52
N TRP A 723 -37.49 -11.43 19.01
CA TRP A 723 -36.40 -11.20 18.07
C TRP A 723 -36.92 -10.46 16.84
N GLU A 724 -36.12 -9.54 16.33
CA GLU A 724 -36.37 -8.78 15.11
C GLU A 724 -35.12 -8.73 14.22
N LEU A 725 -35.34 -8.78 12.91
CA LEU A 725 -34.39 -8.36 11.89
C LEU A 725 -34.83 -7.01 11.30
N ARG A 726 -33.85 -6.14 11.05
CA ARG A 726 -34.00 -4.88 10.32
C ARG A 726 -33.01 -4.84 9.16
N GLU A 727 -33.39 -4.16 8.09
CA GLU A 727 -32.62 -3.96 6.88
C GLU A 727 -32.38 -2.46 6.68
N PHE A 728 -31.20 -2.10 6.18
CA PHE A 728 -30.75 -0.72 6.00
C PHE A 728 -30.03 -0.58 4.66
N LEU A 729 -30.38 0.48 3.93
CA LEU A 729 -29.71 0.89 2.70
C LEU A 729 -29.02 2.24 2.89
N ILE A 730 -28.01 2.53 2.08
CA ILE A 730 -27.48 3.89 1.96
C ILE A 730 -28.52 4.72 1.18
N ASP A 731 -29.05 5.75 1.81
CA ASP A 731 -29.97 6.69 1.18
C ASP A 731 -29.22 7.56 0.15
N PRO A 732 -29.62 7.58 -1.13
CA PRO A 732 -28.88 8.23 -2.21
C PRO A 732 -28.85 9.77 -2.11
N ILE A 733 -29.62 10.37 -1.20
CA ILE A 733 -29.70 11.84 -1.04
C ILE A 733 -28.81 12.31 0.12
N SER A 734 -28.88 11.64 1.27
CA SER A 734 -28.14 11.99 2.47
C SER A 734 -26.82 11.25 2.64
N GLY A 735 -26.63 10.14 1.91
CA GLY A 735 -25.46 9.26 2.01
C GLY A 735 -25.37 8.50 3.34
N ASN A 736 -26.42 8.47 4.17
CA ASN A 736 -26.47 7.75 5.45
C ASN A 736 -27.24 6.43 5.34
N LEU A 737 -27.00 5.51 6.27
CA LEU A 737 -27.82 4.31 6.44
C LEU A 737 -29.21 4.64 7.00
N ASN A 738 -30.25 4.40 6.20
CA ASN A 738 -31.65 4.51 6.60
C ASN A 738 -32.31 3.12 6.64
N GLN A 739 -33.27 2.92 7.54
CA GLN A 739 -34.01 1.65 7.63
C GLN A 739 -34.97 1.50 6.44
N GLU A 740 -34.98 0.34 5.82
CA GLU A 740 -35.74 0.04 4.60
C GLU A 740 -36.61 -1.23 4.78
N ILE A 741 -37.49 -1.52 3.82
CA ILE A 741 -38.27 -2.75 3.75
C ILE A 741 -37.39 -4.00 3.77
N VAL A 742 -37.87 -5.07 4.41
CA VAL A 742 -37.27 -6.40 4.31
C VAL A 742 -37.89 -7.10 3.10
N ALA A 743 -37.25 -7.00 1.94
CA ALA A 743 -37.90 -7.17 0.63
C ALA A 743 -38.71 -8.47 0.43
N LEU A 744 -38.28 -9.60 1.01
CA LEU A 744 -38.93 -10.92 0.90
C LEU A 744 -39.77 -11.33 2.14
N THR A 745 -40.04 -10.42 3.08
CA THR A 745 -40.80 -10.73 4.30
C THR A 745 -42.12 -9.94 4.33
N PRO A 746 -43.30 -10.60 4.38
CA PRO A 746 -44.56 -9.91 4.62
C PRO A 746 -44.62 -9.29 6.02
N ASP A 747 -45.43 -8.25 6.22
CA ASP A 747 -45.72 -7.77 7.57
C ASP A 747 -46.48 -8.83 8.37
N MET A 748 -46.23 -8.88 9.69
CA MET A 748 -46.83 -9.87 10.59
C MET A 748 -48.37 -9.82 10.61
N SER A 749 -48.99 -8.71 10.21
CA SER A 749 -50.45 -8.60 10.04
C SER A 749 -51.03 -9.49 8.94
N PHE A 750 -50.19 -10.00 8.01
CA PHE A 750 -50.59 -10.96 6.97
C PHE A 750 -50.47 -12.43 7.39
N ASP A 751 -49.90 -12.76 8.56
CA ASP A 751 -49.83 -14.15 9.02
C ASP A 751 -51.24 -14.72 9.28
N ASN A 752 -51.47 -15.96 8.83
CA ASN A 752 -52.74 -16.66 8.95
C ASN A 752 -53.94 -15.91 8.29
N THR A 753 -53.69 -15.13 7.23
CA THR A 753 -54.73 -14.39 6.49
C THR A 753 -55.11 -15.04 5.16
N GLN A 754 -56.30 -14.69 4.64
CA GLN A 754 -56.70 -15.08 3.29
C GLN A 754 -55.87 -14.35 2.22
N ASP A 755 -55.46 -13.11 2.47
CA ASP A 755 -54.71 -12.30 1.49
C ASP A 755 -53.34 -12.94 1.18
N LEU A 756 -52.64 -13.44 2.20
CA LEU A 756 -51.40 -14.22 2.00
C LEU A 756 -51.66 -15.55 1.28
N ALA A 757 -52.76 -16.25 1.58
CA ALA A 757 -53.14 -17.47 0.88
C ALA A 757 -53.49 -17.22 -0.60
N ASP A 758 -54.16 -16.12 -0.91
CA ASP A 758 -54.53 -15.72 -2.27
C ASP A 758 -53.29 -15.31 -3.08
N PHE A 759 -52.31 -14.62 -2.46
CA PHE A 759 -50.99 -14.39 -3.05
C PHE A 759 -50.28 -15.71 -3.40
N ILE A 760 -50.16 -16.64 -2.44
CA ILE A 760 -49.47 -17.93 -2.67
C ILE A 760 -50.18 -18.75 -3.75
N ASN A 761 -51.52 -18.82 -3.70
CA ASN A 761 -52.31 -19.57 -4.67
C ASN A 761 -52.27 -18.98 -6.08
N THR A 762 -52.18 -17.65 -6.21
CA THR A 762 -52.12 -16.97 -7.51
C THR A 762 -50.77 -17.15 -8.19
N ASN A 763 -49.69 -17.17 -7.41
CA ASN A 763 -48.31 -17.24 -7.90
C ASN A 763 -47.65 -18.61 -7.66
N GLU A 764 -48.45 -19.68 -7.42
CA GLU A 764 -47.97 -21.00 -6.99
C GLU A 764 -46.84 -21.55 -7.88
N THR A 765 -46.99 -21.43 -9.21
CA THR A 765 -45.98 -21.87 -10.18
C THR A 765 -44.65 -21.15 -10.03
N ASP A 766 -44.68 -19.83 -9.90
CA ASP A 766 -43.47 -19.00 -9.85
C ASP A 766 -42.76 -19.17 -8.51
N ILE A 767 -43.53 -19.23 -7.42
CA ILE A 767 -43.05 -19.53 -6.06
C ILE A 767 -42.34 -20.89 -6.03
N LEU A 768 -42.91 -21.94 -6.64
CA LEU A 768 -42.28 -23.26 -6.69
C LEU A 768 -41.02 -23.30 -7.55
N ASN A 769 -40.85 -22.33 -8.46
CA ASN A 769 -39.62 -22.10 -9.22
C ASN A 769 -38.64 -21.14 -8.51
N GLY A 770 -38.92 -20.73 -7.26
CA GLY A 770 -38.09 -19.82 -6.47
C GLY A 770 -38.30 -18.32 -6.71
N ILE A 771 -39.24 -17.94 -7.59
CA ILE A 771 -39.53 -16.54 -7.92
C ILE A 771 -40.63 -16.04 -6.99
N ILE A 772 -40.27 -15.16 -6.04
CA ILE A 772 -41.18 -14.60 -5.03
C ILE A 772 -41.16 -13.07 -5.12
N ASP A 773 -42.07 -12.50 -5.93
CA ASP A 773 -42.29 -11.05 -5.96
C ASP A 773 -43.48 -10.67 -5.05
N LEU A 774 -43.18 -10.38 -3.77
CA LEU A 774 -44.22 -9.94 -2.82
C LEU A 774 -44.77 -8.55 -3.23
N PRO A 775 -46.10 -8.34 -3.21
CA PRO A 775 -46.68 -7.01 -3.39
C PRO A 775 -46.07 -5.98 -2.44
N ILE A 776 -45.77 -4.77 -2.93
CA ILE A 776 -45.07 -3.75 -2.14
C ILE A 776 -45.81 -3.43 -0.84
N ASP A 777 -47.14 -3.39 -0.84
CA ASP A 777 -48.00 -3.14 0.31
C ASP A 777 -48.06 -4.30 1.32
N MET A 778 -47.51 -5.47 0.98
CA MET A 778 -47.30 -6.56 1.93
C MET A 778 -45.93 -6.53 2.61
N ARG A 779 -44.90 -5.87 2.04
CA ARG A 779 -43.50 -5.98 2.53
C ARG A 779 -43.30 -5.25 3.86
N ALA A 780 -42.73 -5.96 4.85
CA ALA A 780 -42.56 -5.45 6.20
C ALA A 780 -41.44 -4.42 6.33
N GLY A 781 -41.57 -3.49 7.29
CA GLY A 781 -40.47 -2.63 7.73
C GLY A 781 -39.43 -3.32 8.62
N SER A 782 -39.73 -4.52 9.12
CA SER A 782 -38.85 -5.37 9.92
C SER A 782 -39.38 -6.81 9.94
N SER A 783 -38.53 -7.80 10.20
CA SER A 783 -38.97 -9.19 10.35
C SER A 783 -38.99 -9.59 11.82
N LEU A 784 -40.17 -9.65 12.44
CA LEU A 784 -40.33 -10.22 13.77
C LEU A 784 -40.28 -11.74 13.70
N THR A 785 -39.48 -12.37 14.57
CA THR A 785 -39.25 -13.82 14.59
C THR A 785 -39.65 -14.42 15.94
N PRO A 786 -40.94 -14.75 16.14
CA PRO A 786 -41.38 -15.54 17.30
C PRO A 786 -40.73 -16.93 17.31
N PHE A 787 -40.56 -17.51 18.51
CA PHE A 787 -39.96 -18.83 18.64
C PHE A 787 -40.80 -19.92 17.95
N GLY A 788 -40.19 -20.67 17.03
CA GLY A 788 -40.86 -21.71 16.24
C GLY A 788 -41.87 -21.17 15.21
N PHE A 789 -41.80 -19.88 14.85
CA PHE A 789 -42.66 -19.27 13.86
C PHE A 789 -42.48 -19.83 12.45
N PHE A 790 -43.58 -19.91 11.72
CA PHE A 790 -43.62 -20.18 10.29
C PHE A 790 -44.87 -19.49 9.74
N TRP A 791 -44.83 -19.04 8.49
CA TRP A 791 -45.98 -18.37 7.89
C TRP A 791 -47.13 -19.35 7.69
N GLN A 792 -48.31 -18.95 8.14
CA GLN A 792 -49.57 -19.68 7.95
C GLN A 792 -50.42 -18.98 6.90
N ALA A 793 -51.08 -19.77 6.05
CA ALA A 793 -51.93 -19.29 4.98
C ALA A 793 -53.18 -20.19 4.87
N PRO A 794 -54.29 -19.86 5.55
CA PRO A 794 -55.51 -20.67 5.51
C PRO A 794 -56.05 -20.75 4.08
N ASN A 795 -56.43 -21.96 3.65
CA ASN A 795 -56.90 -22.25 2.29
C ASN A 795 -55.83 -22.13 1.18
N VAL A 796 -54.53 -22.24 1.52
CA VAL A 796 -53.52 -22.51 0.49
C VAL A 796 -53.74 -23.90 -0.14
N ASN A 797 -53.63 -23.99 -1.47
CA ASN A 797 -53.85 -25.22 -2.22
C ASN A 797 -52.69 -26.21 -2.07
N ASN A 798 -51.48 -25.67 -1.91
CA ASN A 798 -50.23 -26.42 -1.92
C ASN A 798 -49.33 -26.01 -0.76
N ASN A 799 -49.03 -26.97 0.14
CA ASN A 799 -48.18 -26.71 1.30
C ASN A 799 -46.71 -26.45 0.92
N ASP A 800 -46.24 -26.96 -0.23
CA ASP A 800 -44.87 -26.72 -0.67
C ASP A 800 -44.66 -25.27 -1.10
N ALA A 801 -45.59 -24.65 -1.83
CA ALA A 801 -45.50 -23.24 -2.17
C ALA A 801 -45.55 -22.34 -0.91
N ARG A 802 -46.39 -22.72 0.06
CA ARG A 802 -46.48 -22.07 1.38
C ARG A 802 -45.17 -22.18 2.16
N HIS A 803 -44.57 -23.37 2.18
CA HIS A 803 -43.24 -23.60 2.77
C HIS A 803 -42.16 -22.80 2.06
N THR A 804 -42.15 -22.73 0.71
CA THR A 804 -41.16 -21.94 -0.05
C THR A 804 -41.25 -20.45 0.25
N VAL A 805 -42.45 -19.85 0.31
CA VAL A 805 -42.59 -18.45 0.77
C VAL A 805 -42.08 -18.31 2.20
N SER A 806 -42.52 -19.18 3.11
CA SER A 806 -42.13 -19.14 4.53
C SER A 806 -40.62 -19.20 4.73
N LEU A 807 -39.96 -20.15 4.05
CA LEU A 807 -38.51 -20.40 4.10
C LEU A 807 -37.67 -19.25 3.50
N ASN A 808 -38.19 -18.50 2.53
CA ASN A 808 -37.49 -17.35 1.95
C ASN A 808 -37.71 -16.04 2.73
N THR A 809 -38.61 -16.04 3.72
CA THR A 809 -38.69 -14.95 4.69
C THR A 809 -37.61 -15.10 5.77
N CYS A 810 -37.17 -13.98 6.34
CA CYS A 810 -36.22 -14.02 7.45
C CYS A 810 -36.82 -14.77 8.65
N SER A 811 -38.07 -14.46 9.04
CA SER A 811 -38.72 -15.04 10.22
C SER A 811 -39.05 -16.53 10.11
N GLY A 812 -39.37 -17.05 8.92
CA GLY A 812 -39.59 -18.47 8.71
C GLY A 812 -38.29 -19.28 8.62
N CYS A 813 -37.29 -18.78 7.88
CA CYS A 813 -35.97 -19.43 7.78
C CYS A 813 -35.29 -19.56 9.14
N HIS A 814 -35.41 -18.53 9.97
CA HIS A 814 -34.75 -18.47 11.27
C HIS A 814 -35.52 -19.13 12.43
N ALA A 815 -36.66 -19.78 12.18
CA ALA A 815 -37.46 -20.40 13.23
C ALA A 815 -38.03 -21.79 12.83
N GLY A 816 -39.34 -21.89 12.62
CA GLY A 816 -40.08 -23.15 12.55
C GLY A 816 -39.79 -24.02 11.34
N GLU A 817 -39.48 -23.43 10.18
CA GLU A 817 -39.23 -24.21 8.95
C GLU A 817 -37.89 -24.97 9.00
N THR A 818 -36.88 -24.42 9.65
CA THR A 818 -35.52 -24.99 9.72
C THR A 818 -35.13 -25.50 11.11
N GLY A 819 -35.97 -25.29 12.12
CA GLY A 819 -35.66 -25.57 13.52
C GLY A 819 -34.52 -24.72 14.09
N THR A 820 -34.12 -23.64 13.40
CA THR A 820 -33.07 -22.74 13.86
C THR A 820 -33.54 -22.01 15.13
N SER A 821 -32.67 -21.91 16.13
CA SER A 821 -33.03 -21.38 17.45
C SER A 821 -32.77 -19.88 17.61
N PHE A 822 -31.83 -19.35 16.83
CA PHE A 822 -31.50 -17.94 16.70
C PHE A 822 -30.68 -17.76 15.39
N LEU A 823 -29.41 -17.39 15.45
CA LEU A 823 -28.63 -17.07 14.25
C LEU A 823 -28.20 -18.29 13.43
N HIS A 824 -28.00 -18.09 12.12
CA HIS A 824 -27.29 -19.05 11.26
C HIS A 824 -25.78 -19.09 11.53
N VAL A 825 -25.21 -17.95 11.98
CA VAL A 825 -23.81 -17.80 12.42
C VAL A 825 -23.84 -17.28 13.86
N ALA A 826 -23.46 -18.11 14.82
CA ALA A 826 -23.61 -17.76 16.23
C ALA A 826 -22.52 -16.81 16.75
N ASN A 827 -22.89 -15.91 17.66
CA ASN A 827 -21.96 -15.01 18.33
C ASN A 827 -20.90 -15.78 19.14
N ARG A 828 -19.63 -15.41 18.95
CA ARG A 828 -18.47 -16.13 19.49
C ARG A 828 -17.75 -15.39 20.62
N SER A 829 -17.07 -16.16 21.46
CA SER A 829 -16.09 -15.63 22.43
C SER A 829 -14.70 -15.52 21.79
N VAL A 830 -13.81 -14.72 22.39
CA VAL A 830 -12.40 -14.64 21.97
C VAL A 830 -11.74 -16.03 22.08
N GLY A 831 -10.93 -16.41 21.09
CA GLY A 831 -10.30 -17.73 21.01
C GLY A 831 -11.29 -18.87 20.75
N SER A 832 -12.43 -18.59 20.14
CA SER A 832 -13.42 -19.59 19.71
C SER A 832 -14.08 -19.16 18.41
N THR A 833 -14.24 -20.09 17.47
CA THR A 833 -14.91 -19.86 16.18
C THR A 833 -16.42 -19.75 16.36
N ALA A 834 -17.11 -19.18 15.36
CA ALA A 834 -18.57 -19.13 15.35
C ALA A 834 -19.17 -20.51 15.04
N SER A 835 -20.19 -20.94 15.79
CA SER A 835 -20.93 -22.17 15.46
C SER A 835 -21.99 -21.88 14.40
N LEU A 836 -22.07 -22.75 13.39
CA LEU A 836 -23.04 -22.67 12.30
C LEU A 836 -24.33 -23.42 12.64
N SER A 837 -25.46 -22.94 12.12
CA SER A 837 -26.76 -23.63 12.27
C SER A 837 -26.89 -24.87 11.36
N GLY A 838 -27.76 -25.80 11.77
CA GLY A 838 -28.07 -27.00 10.98
C GLY A 838 -28.67 -26.72 9.59
N PHE A 839 -29.29 -25.55 9.36
CA PHE A 839 -29.71 -25.13 8.03
C PHE A 839 -28.52 -25.03 7.05
N LEU A 840 -27.42 -24.42 7.50
CA LEU A 840 -26.18 -24.28 6.74
C LEU A 840 -25.47 -25.64 6.60
N THR A 841 -25.28 -26.36 7.71
CA THR A 841 -24.37 -27.53 7.79
C THR A 841 -25.03 -28.88 7.53
N GLY A 842 -26.34 -28.91 7.29
CA GLY A 842 -27.10 -30.16 7.14
C GLY A 842 -28.00 -30.47 8.34
N THR A 843 -29.32 -30.57 8.12
CA THR A 843 -30.30 -31.02 9.12
C THR A 843 -31.60 -31.52 8.49
N SER A 844 -32.36 -32.33 9.23
CA SER A 844 -33.68 -32.83 8.84
C SER A 844 -34.75 -32.32 9.82
N ILE A 845 -35.81 -31.69 9.32
CA ILE A 845 -36.89 -31.10 10.13
C ILE A 845 -38.24 -31.61 9.61
N SER A 846 -39.16 -31.97 10.50
CA SER A 846 -40.54 -32.26 10.09
C SER A 846 -41.23 -30.96 9.67
N ASP A 847 -41.92 -30.95 8.53
CA ASP A 847 -42.66 -29.76 8.08
C ASP A 847 -43.68 -29.34 9.17
N PRO A 848 -43.74 -28.05 9.52
CA PRO A 848 -44.52 -27.59 10.67
C PRO A 848 -46.04 -27.66 10.45
N VAL A 849 -46.50 -27.81 9.21
CA VAL A 849 -47.92 -27.99 8.85
C VAL A 849 -48.24 -29.47 8.59
N ASP A 850 -47.37 -30.19 7.87
CA ASP A 850 -47.51 -31.63 7.64
C ASP A 850 -46.33 -32.42 8.22
N SER A 851 -46.48 -32.84 9.48
CA SER A 851 -45.49 -33.66 10.20
C SER A 851 -45.10 -35.00 9.53
N THR A 852 -45.79 -35.43 8.46
CA THR A 852 -45.40 -36.61 7.68
C THR A 852 -44.35 -36.28 6.61
N VAL A 853 -44.23 -35.01 6.21
CA VAL A 853 -43.18 -34.48 5.34
C VAL A 853 -41.93 -34.16 6.18
N THR A 854 -40.76 -34.52 5.66
CA THR A 854 -39.47 -34.16 6.25
C THR A 854 -38.70 -33.29 5.27
N ARG A 855 -38.44 -32.04 5.66
CA ARG A 855 -37.58 -31.09 4.94
C ARG A 855 -36.12 -31.42 5.24
N GLN A 856 -35.27 -31.36 4.21
CA GLN A 856 -33.84 -31.58 4.31
C GLN A 856 -33.14 -30.27 3.94
N PHE A 857 -32.19 -29.86 4.77
CA PHE A 857 -31.37 -28.67 4.54
C PHE A 857 -29.89 -29.07 4.50
N GLY A 858 -29.06 -28.18 3.97
CA GLY A 858 -27.65 -28.40 3.63
C GLY A 858 -27.17 -27.31 2.69
N ASP A 859 -27.40 -26.06 3.08
CA ASP A 859 -27.20 -24.90 2.20
C ASP A 859 -25.72 -24.72 1.80
N LEU A 860 -24.76 -25.01 2.68
CA LEU A 860 -23.34 -24.96 2.33
C LEU A 860 -22.94 -26.05 1.31
N ASP A 861 -23.58 -27.22 1.33
CA ASP A 861 -23.37 -28.25 0.29
C ASP A 861 -23.90 -27.80 -1.07
N ALA A 862 -25.01 -27.05 -1.11
CA ALA A 862 -25.52 -26.48 -2.35
C ALA A 862 -24.57 -25.40 -2.91
N ARG A 863 -24.06 -24.51 -2.05
CA ARG A 863 -23.08 -23.48 -2.44
C ARG A 863 -21.75 -24.08 -2.89
N ARG A 864 -21.28 -25.15 -2.23
CA ARG A 864 -20.09 -25.93 -2.62
C ARG A 864 -20.21 -26.48 -4.05
N LEU A 865 -21.37 -27.06 -4.38
CA LEU A 865 -21.65 -27.55 -5.73
C LEU A 865 -21.74 -26.41 -6.77
N ASN A 866 -22.29 -25.25 -6.39
CA ASN A 866 -22.35 -24.08 -7.26
C ASN A 866 -20.96 -23.49 -7.54
N LEU A 867 -20.13 -23.26 -6.51
CA LEU A 867 -18.78 -22.71 -6.71
C LEU A 867 -17.88 -23.65 -7.52
N ASN A 868 -17.92 -24.97 -7.26
CA ASN A 868 -17.26 -25.96 -8.12
C ASN A 868 -17.69 -25.82 -9.58
N CYS A 869 -18.99 -25.69 -9.85
CA CYS A 869 -19.52 -25.59 -11.20
C CYS A 869 -19.00 -24.34 -11.94
N LEU A 870 -19.02 -23.19 -11.26
CA LEU A 870 -18.53 -21.91 -11.79
C LEU A 870 -17.00 -21.95 -12.03
N ALA A 871 -16.22 -22.52 -11.11
CA ALA A 871 -14.77 -22.63 -11.26
C ALA A 871 -14.34 -23.66 -12.32
N ASP A 872 -15.11 -24.74 -12.53
CA ASP A 872 -14.87 -25.71 -13.61
C ASP A 872 -15.23 -25.15 -15.02
N GLY A 873 -15.81 -23.94 -15.11
CA GLY A 873 -16.21 -23.32 -16.39
C GLY A 873 -17.33 -24.06 -17.13
N ASN A 874 -18.20 -24.76 -16.39
CA ASN A 874 -19.36 -25.45 -16.95
C ASN A 874 -20.59 -24.51 -17.05
N ASP A 875 -21.59 -24.94 -17.82
CA ASP A 875 -22.90 -24.26 -17.91
C ASP A 875 -23.71 -24.58 -16.63
N CYS A 876 -23.90 -23.58 -15.76
CA CYS A 876 -24.43 -23.68 -14.39
C CYS A 876 -25.74 -22.90 -14.22
#